data_AF-A0A3Q7JF75-F1
#
_entry.id   AF-A0A3Q7JF75-F1
#
_cell.length_a   1.000
_cell.length_b   1.000
_cell.length_c   1.000
_cell.angle_alpha   90.00
_cell.angle_beta   90.00
_cell.angle_gamma   90.00
#
_symmetry.space_group_name_H-M   'P 1'
#
loop_
_entity.id
_entity.type
_entity.pdbx_description
1 polymer ?
#
loop_
_entity_poly.entity_id
_entity_poly.type
_entity_poly.pdbx_seq_one_letter_code
_entity_poly.pdbx_strand_id
1 'polypeptide(L)'
;MKSLEFLKVWGVVFFAMLCGGVLSKECTNVPTQLSSHGLRYELLSSKNESWREEMFSHYHLTPTDDSAWSNLHPRKMLREEEEFDWVMMYRKIKNSGGVKGIDGLLNEVSLHDVRLEPNSMHGIAQQTNLEYLLMLDVDSLVWSFRKTAGLETPGNPYGGWEAPGVELRGHFVGHYLSASAFMWASTHNDSLKQKMSAVVSALSACQQTMGSGYLSAFPSELFDRFEAIKPVWAPYYTIHKILAGLLDQYMVAGNDQALKMTTWMAEYFYNRVQNVITKYSIERHWLSLNEETGGMNDVLYKLYSVTGNSKHLLLAHLFDKPCFLGLLALKADDISGFHANTHIPIVVGSQMRYEITGDPLYKEIGTYFMDIVNSSHSYATGGTSVGEFWSDPKRLASTLQTENEESCTTYNMLKVSRHLFRWTKEVAYADYYERALTNGVLGIQRGTDPGVMIYMLPLGRGKSKARSYHNWGTQFNSFWCCYGTGIESFSKLGDSIYFEEKGNSPGLYIIQYIPSSLDWKSGQVLVSQKIEPAVSWDNRLRVTITISSNGHSSGAVSTLNLRIPSWTHSSGAKATLNGKDLSLPTPGNFLAITKTWGQGDKITLELPMILRTEAIQDDRPEYASVQAVLYGPYLLAGHSSGDWDIETKSTTALSDLITPVPADYNSDLISLMQESGNSTFVLTNSNQSIQMEKYPEAGTDAAVSGTFRLISLDKSSVKPSQHKDIIGKRVMLELFDLPGMFISHQGQEQSLGIAASSDDGGSLFRLTAGLDGKDNTVSLESEAEKGCFIYSSVDYKSSSTVKLSCNSKSSDAGFKQASSFKLGDGISEYHPISFVAKGAKRNFILSPLLSFRDESYTVYFNIQS
;
A
#
# COMPACT_ATOMS: atom_id res chain seq x y z
N MET A 1 -12.92 -41.04 -55.93
CA MET A 1 -12.46 -39.74 -55.39
C MET A 1 -13.04 -39.44 -54.00
N LYS A 2 -13.06 -40.40 -53.06
CA LYS A 2 -13.44 -40.13 -51.65
C LYS A 2 -12.49 -40.77 -50.61
N SER A 3 -11.40 -41.41 -51.03
CA SER A 3 -10.41 -42.00 -50.09
C SER A 3 -9.08 -41.23 -50.03
N LEU A 4 -8.91 -40.14 -50.79
CA LEU A 4 -7.65 -39.37 -50.82
C LEU A 4 -7.66 -38.13 -49.92
N GLU A 5 -8.84 -37.67 -49.47
CA GLU A 5 -8.93 -36.56 -48.50
C GLU A 5 -8.85 -37.03 -47.04
N PHE A 6 -9.26 -38.26 -46.75
CA PHE A 6 -9.20 -38.82 -45.39
C PHE A 6 -7.77 -39.06 -44.90
N LEU A 7 -6.82 -39.38 -45.80
CA LEU A 7 -5.41 -39.55 -45.43
C LEU A 7 -4.66 -38.22 -45.20
N LYS A 8 -5.09 -37.12 -45.83
CA LYS A 8 -4.46 -35.81 -45.61
C LYS A 8 -4.87 -35.19 -44.26
N VAL A 9 -6.10 -35.43 -43.82
CA VAL A 9 -6.59 -34.94 -42.51
C VAL A 9 -5.90 -35.68 -41.36
N TRP A 10 -5.68 -37.00 -41.48
CA TRP A 10 -4.93 -37.75 -40.46
C TRP A 10 -3.42 -37.44 -40.47
N GLY A 11 -2.81 -37.18 -41.63
CA GLY A 11 -1.42 -36.75 -41.70
C GLY A 11 -1.16 -35.40 -41.01
N VAL A 12 -2.09 -34.45 -41.12
CA VAL A 12 -1.98 -33.13 -40.47
C VAL A 12 -2.28 -33.20 -38.97
N VAL A 13 -3.23 -34.04 -38.55
CA VAL A 13 -3.52 -34.25 -37.11
C VAL A 13 -2.38 -35.00 -36.42
N PHE A 14 -1.74 -35.96 -37.09
CA PHE A 14 -0.60 -36.69 -36.52
C PHE A 14 0.68 -35.83 -36.48
N PHE A 15 0.88 -34.94 -37.46
CA PHE A 15 2.00 -33.97 -37.44
C PHE A 15 1.77 -32.85 -36.43
N ALA A 16 0.52 -32.44 -36.18
CA ALA A 16 0.17 -31.50 -35.10
C ALA A 16 0.28 -32.13 -33.71
N MET A 17 0.00 -33.44 -33.56
CA MET A 17 0.24 -34.17 -32.30
C MET A 17 1.73 -34.45 -32.03
N LEU A 18 2.57 -34.56 -33.07
CA LEU A 18 4.02 -34.75 -32.92
C LEU A 18 4.82 -33.43 -32.78
N CYS A 19 4.23 -32.29 -33.18
CA CYS A 19 4.79 -30.96 -32.93
C CYS A 19 4.20 -30.27 -31.68
N GLY A 20 3.29 -30.94 -30.95
CA GLY A 20 2.74 -30.51 -29.66
C GLY A 20 3.70 -30.73 -28.48
N GLY A 21 4.98 -30.47 -28.70
CA GLY A 21 6.06 -30.71 -27.76
C GLY A 21 7.14 -29.65 -27.86
N VAL A 22 6.76 -28.37 -27.95
CA VAL A 22 7.57 -27.38 -27.24
C VAL A 22 7.26 -27.63 -25.77
N LEU A 23 8.01 -28.55 -25.16
CA LEU A 23 8.15 -28.58 -23.72
C LEU A 23 8.79 -27.24 -23.36
N SER A 24 7.93 -26.27 -23.10
CA SER A 24 8.26 -25.04 -22.41
C SER A 24 9.04 -25.46 -21.17
N LYS A 25 10.29 -25.00 -21.06
CA LYS A 25 11.02 -25.01 -19.79
C LYS A 25 10.05 -24.45 -18.76
N GLU A 26 9.68 -25.25 -17.75
CA GLU A 26 8.74 -24.80 -16.71
C GLU A 26 9.37 -23.61 -15.96
N CYS A 27 9.06 -22.40 -16.42
CA CYS A 27 9.20 -21.18 -15.64
C CYS A 27 8.03 -21.16 -14.68
N THR A 28 8.02 -22.09 -13.73
CA THR A 28 6.95 -22.21 -12.77
C THR A 28 7.52 -22.07 -11.38
N ASN A 29 6.63 -21.69 -10.48
CA ASN A 29 6.84 -21.66 -9.05
C ASN A 29 6.68 -23.05 -8.42
N VAL A 30 6.86 -24.16 -9.17
CA VAL A 30 6.43 -25.50 -8.73
C VAL A 30 7.16 -25.96 -7.46
N PRO A 31 6.41 -26.36 -6.42
CA PRO A 31 4.95 -26.33 -6.30
C PRO A 31 4.43 -24.91 -6.05
N THR A 32 3.51 -24.42 -6.90
CA THR A 32 2.98 -23.05 -6.87
C THR A 32 2.44 -22.63 -5.50
N GLN A 33 1.85 -23.58 -4.78
CA GLN A 33 1.34 -23.39 -3.42
C GLN A 33 2.44 -22.94 -2.46
N LEU A 34 3.64 -23.50 -2.59
CA LEU A 34 4.78 -23.14 -1.75
C LEU A 34 5.39 -21.81 -2.15
N SER A 35 4.99 -21.12 -3.22
CA SER A 35 5.48 -19.74 -3.41
C SER A 35 4.82 -18.73 -2.50
N SER A 36 3.71 -19.08 -1.84
CA SER A 36 3.11 -18.19 -0.88
C SER A 36 3.92 -18.12 0.41
N HIS A 37 4.26 -16.91 0.85
CA HIS A 37 4.97 -16.70 2.09
C HIS A 37 4.12 -17.06 3.31
N GLY A 38 2.83 -16.67 3.31
CA GLY A 38 1.89 -17.04 4.35
C GLY A 38 1.79 -18.56 4.52
N LEU A 39 1.60 -19.28 3.41
CA LEU A 39 1.51 -20.75 3.43
C LEU A 39 2.82 -21.41 3.91
N ARG A 40 3.99 -20.90 3.48
CA ARG A 40 5.28 -21.43 3.95
C ARG A 40 5.46 -21.29 5.45
N TYR A 41 5.07 -20.15 6.01
CA TYR A 41 5.13 -19.94 7.44
C TYR A 41 4.23 -20.93 8.20
N GLU A 42 3.00 -21.13 7.74
CA GLU A 42 2.09 -22.13 8.33
C GLU A 42 2.68 -23.54 8.26
N LEU A 43 3.25 -23.92 7.12
CA LEU A 43 3.85 -25.24 6.93
C LEU A 43 5.03 -25.47 7.88
N LEU A 44 5.89 -24.47 8.05
CA LEU A 44 7.06 -24.55 8.94
C LEU A 44 6.67 -24.56 10.42
N SER A 45 5.64 -23.80 10.79
CA SER A 45 5.16 -23.68 12.17
C SER A 45 4.20 -24.81 12.59
N SER A 46 3.64 -25.54 11.63
CA SER A 46 2.73 -26.65 11.88
C SER A 46 3.42 -27.85 12.54
N LYS A 47 2.72 -28.44 13.52
CA LYS A 47 3.07 -29.72 14.15
C LYS A 47 2.49 -30.94 13.42
N ASN A 48 1.73 -30.72 12.34
CA ASN A 48 1.12 -31.79 11.56
C ASN A 48 2.13 -32.36 10.56
N GLU A 49 2.86 -33.39 10.98
CA GLU A 49 3.93 -34.02 10.19
C GLU A 49 3.40 -34.62 8.88
N SER A 50 2.20 -35.23 8.87
CA SER A 50 1.65 -35.82 7.65
C SER A 50 1.32 -34.78 6.58
N TRP A 51 0.77 -33.63 6.99
CA TRP A 51 0.51 -32.53 6.06
C TRP A 51 1.80 -31.94 5.48
N ARG A 52 2.85 -31.84 6.30
CA ARG A 52 4.19 -31.43 5.84
C ARG A 52 4.78 -32.42 4.86
N GLU A 53 4.75 -33.71 5.19
CA GLU A 53 5.25 -34.77 4.30
C GLU A 53 4.48 -34.80 2.98
N GLU A 54 3.14 -34.68 3.01
CA GLU A 54 2.30 -34.61 1.81
C GLU A 54 2.70 -33.40 0.94
N MET A 55 2.75 -32.20 1.51
CA MET A 55 3.11 -30.98 0.79
C MET A 55 4.52 -31.01 0.20
N PHE A 56 5.49 -31.59 0.92
CA PHE A 56 6.86 -31.74 0.43
C PHE A 56 7.05 -32.96 -0.48
N SER A 57 6.15 -33.95 -0.48
CA SER A 57 6.23 -35.10 -1.37
C SER A 57 5.95 -34.72 -2.83
N HIS A 58 5.17 -33.65 -3.05
CA HIS A 58 4.97 -33.04 -4.36
C HIS A 58 6.23 -32.34 -4.91
N TYR A 59 7.25 -32.11 -4.07
CA TYR A 59 8.55 -31.55 -4.43
C TYR A 59 9.52 -32.59 -4.99
N HIS A 60 9.13 -33.87 -5.04
CA HIS A 60 9.93 -34.91 -5.66
C HIS A 60 9.90 -34.74 -7.18
N LEU A 61 10.87 -33.99 -7.72
CA LEU A 61 11.43 -34.37 -9.00
C LEU A 61 11.89 -35.81 -8.86
N THR A 62 11.17 -36.75 -9.46
CA THR A 62 11.60 -38.14 -9.50
C THR A 62 12.99 -38.17 -10.13
N PRO A 63 13.97 -38.89 -9.56
CA PRO A 63 15.33 -39.02 -10.11
C PRO A 63 15.41 -39.67 -11.51
N THR A 64 14.31 -39.77 -12.25
CA THR A 64 14.24 -40.43 -13.55
C THR A 64 14.70 -39.56 -14.71
N ASP A 65 14.78 -38.23 -14.54
CA ASP A 65 15.19 -37.37 -15.65
C ASP A 65 16.71 -37.26 -15.83
N ASP A 66 17.53 -37.55 -14.82
CA ASP A 66 19.01 -37.55 -14.98
C ASP A 66 19.51 -38.57 -16.04
N SER A 67 18.73 -39.63 -16.29
CA SER A 67 19.07 -40.66 -17.30
C SER A 67 18.59 -40.33 -18.72
N ALA A 68 17.63 -39.41 -18.88
CA ALA A 68 17.18 -38.91 -20.18
C ALA A 68 18.10 -37.78 -20.68
N TRP A 69 18.59 -36.93 -19.76
CA TRP A 69 19.44 -35.79 -20.08
C TRP A 69 20.88 -36.17 -20.45
N SER A 70 21.40 -37.27 -19.90
CA SER A 70 22.76 -37.77 -20.21
C SER A 70 22.87 -38.45 -21.60
N ASN A 71 21.74 -38.83 -22.21
CA ASN A 71 21.70 -39.45 -23.55
C ASN A 71 21.33 -38.47 -24.69
N LEU A 72 21.02 -37.21 -24.37
CA LEU A 72 20.76 -36.14 -25.34
C LEU A 72 21.99 -35.23 -25.54
N HIS A 73 23.18 -35.83 -25.57
CA HIS A 73 24.38 -35.13 -26.04
C HIS A 73 24.45 -35.19 -27.57
N PRO A 74 24.38 -34.05 -28.30
CA PRO A 74 25.22 -33.89 -29.46
C PRO A 74 26.67 -33.83 -28.93
N ARG A 75 27.42 -34.92 -29.10
CA ARG A 75 28.88 -34.83 -29.05
C ARG A 75 29.29 -33.85 -30.16
N LYS A 76 29.82 -32.70 -29.74
CA LYS A 76 30.17 -31.50 -30.52
C LYS A 76 28.98 -30.56 -30.78
N MET A 77 28.84 -29.54 -29.94
CA MET A 77 28.94 -28.13 -30.35
C MET A 77 28.72 -27.22 -29.14
N LEU A 78 29.78 -26.94 -28.39
CA LEU A 78 30.01 -25.56 -27.95
C LEU A 78 30.59 -24.88 -29.20
N ARG A 79 29.76 -24.14 -29.94
CA ARG A 79 30.29 -23.28 -31.00
C ARG A 79 30.84 -22.04 -30.33
N GLU A 80 32.01 -21.62 -30.80
CA GLU A 80 32.64 -20.33 -30.50
C GLU A 80 31.69 -19.13 -30.65
N GLU A 81 30.51 -19.27 -31.29
CA GLU A 81 29.50 -18.24 -31.52
C GLU A 81 28.80 -17.70 -30.25
N GLU A 82 28.54 -18.53 -29.21
CA GLU A 82 27.95 -18.05 -27.94
C GLU A 82 28.99 -17.41 -27.02
N GLU A 83 30.23 -17.93 -27.03
CA GLU A 83 31.38 -17.21 -26.49
C GLU A 83 31.62 -15.90 -27.27
N PHE A 84 31.37 -15.86 -28.57
CA PHE A 84 31.56 -14.68 -29.42
C PHE A 84 30.58 -13.56 -29.08
N ASP A 85 29.30 -13.86 -28.86
CA ASP A 85 28.29 -12.83 -28.55
C ASP A 85 28.52 -12.23 -27.14
N TRP A 86 28.89 -13.09 -26.18
CA TRP A 86 29.31 -12.67 -24.84
C TRP A 86 30.62 -11.89 -24.85
N VAL A 87 31.62 -12.34 -25.60
CA VAL A 87 32.90 -11.65 -25.77
C VAL A 87 32.69 -10.34 -26.53
N MET A 88 31.71 -10.24 -27.42
CA MET A 88 31.36 -9.00 -28.12
C MET A 88 30.63 -8.01 -27.21
N MET A 89 29.68 -8.45 -26.38
CA MET A 89 29.06 -7.62 -25.33
C MET A 89 30.11 -7.17 -24.30
N TYR A 90 30.92 -8.11 -23.80
CA TYR A 90 32.02 -7.85 -22.86
C TYR A 90 33.09 -6.93 -23.48
N ARG A 91 33.48 -7.11 -24.75
CA ARG A 91 34.41 -6.21 -25.46
C ARG A 91 33.79 -4.84 -25.71
N LYS A 92 32.49 -4.76 -26.01
CA LYS A 92 31.78 -3.48 -26.20
C LYS A 92 31.75 -2.69 -24.89
N ILE A 93 31.45 -3.36 -23.76
CA ILE A 93 31.46 -2.80 -22.40
C ILE A 93 32.89 -2.42 -21.95
N LYS A 94 33.90 -3.24 -22.29
CA LYS A 94 35.31 -3.01 -21.91
C LYS A 94 36.02 -1.95 -22.79
N ASN A 95 35.64 -1.83 -24.07
CA ASN A 95 36.25 -0.90 -25.02
C ASN A 95 35.55 0.47 -25.06
N SER A 96 34.30 0.59 -24.60
CA SER A 96 33.73 1.89 -24.23
C SER A 96 34.31 2.27 -22.85
N GLY A 97 35.39 3.05 -22.83
CA GLY A 97 36.05 3.48 -21.59
C GLY A 97 35.05 4.04 -20.57
N GLY A 98 34.67 3.21 -19.58
CA GLY A 98 33.52 3.45 -18.72
C GLY A 98 32.20 3.39 -19.50
N VAL A 99 31.20 2.67 -18.99
CA VAL A 99 29.86 2.80 -19.55
C VAL A 99 29.42 4.25 -19.31
N LYS A 100 29.39 5.06 -20.37
CA LYS A 100 28.77 6.39 -20.30
C LYS A 100 27.30 6.16 -19.99
N GLY A 101 26.83 6.67 -18.86
CA GLY A 101 25.42 6.58 -18.46
C GLY A 101 24.50 7.10 -19.56
N ILE A 102 23.26 6.62 -19.59
CA ILE A 102 22.27 7.09 -20.55
C ILE A 102 22.03 8.59 -20.33
N ASP A 103 22.31 9.39 -21.36
CA ASP A 103 22.00 10.82 -21.35
C ASP A 103 20.47 11.04 -21.33
N GLY A 104 20.00 12.00 -20.54
CA GLY A 104 18.60 12.42 -20.50
C GLY A 104 17.72 11.78 -19.43
N LEU A 105 18.25 10.87 -18.60
CA LEU A 105 17.53 10.37 -17.43
C LEU A 105 17.40 11.45 -16.34
N LEU A 106 16.22 11.54 -15.72
CA LEU A 106 16.07 12.37 -14.53
C LEU A 106 16.86 11.78 -13.36
N ASN A 107 17.51 12.67 -12.62
CA ASN A 107 18.21 12.38 -11.38
C ASN A 107 17.21 12.43 -10.22
N GLU A 108 17.46 11.59 -9.24
CA GLU A 108 16.72 11.58 -7.99
C GLU A 108 17.22 12.71 -7.11
N VAL A 109 16.31 13.42 -6.44
CA VAL A 109 16.67 14.39 -5.42
C VAL A 109 16.98 13.66 -4.11
N SER A 110 18.03 14.08 -3.42
CA SER A 110 18.42 13.47 -2.15
C SER A 110 17.35 13.66 -1.08
N LEU A 111 17.03 12.59 -0.35
CA LEU A 111 16.16 12.66 0.84
C LEU A 111 16.72 13.60 1.92
N HIS A 112 18.05 13.79 1.96
CA HIS A 112 18.68 14.76 2.86
C HIS A 112 18.22 16.20 2.60
N ASP A 113 17.75 16.51 1.40
CA ASP A 113 17.35 17.87 1.01
C ASP A 113 15.83 18.09 1.08
N VAL A 114 15.02 17.05 1.38
CA VAL A 114 13.55 17.11 1.39
C VAL A 114 12.99 16.94 2.81
N ARG A 115 12.19 17.90 3.29
CA ARG A 115 11.47 17.80 4.58
C ARG A 115 9.98 17.85 4.37
N LEU A 116 9.27 16.86 4.92
CA LEU A 116 7.81 16.85 4.95
C LEU A 116 7.31 17.78 6.05
N GLU A 117 6.16 18.41 5.82
CA GLU A 117 5.49 19.18 6.88
C GLU A 117 5.00 18.22 7.98
N PRO A 118 5.37 18.40 9.25
CA PRO A 118 5.11 17.43 10.32
C PRO A 118 3.64 17.07 10.53
N ASN A 119 2.75 18.07 10.38
CA ASN A 119 1.31 17.88 10.59
C ASN A 119 0.56 17.44 9.34
N SER A 120 1.27 17.22 8.21
CA SER A 120 0.65 16.63 7.03
C SER A 120 0.45 15.12 7.24
N MET A 121 -0.50 14.52 6.51
CA MET A 121 -0.73 13.07 6.54
C MET A 121 0.57 12.25 6.32
N HIS A 122 1.42 12.69 5.39
CA HIS A 122 2.70 12.03 5.09
C HIS A 122 3.72 12.24 6.22
N GLY A 123 3.75 13.43 6.84
CA GLY A 123 4.61 13.73 8.00
C GLY A 123 4.24 12.89 9.22
N ILE A 124 2.95 12.76 9.51
CA ILE A 124 2.44 11.90 10.60
C ILE A 124 2.81 10.44 10.32
N ALA A 125 2.58 9.93 9.11
CA ALA A 125 2.91 8.55 8.77
C ALA A 125 4.42 8.25 8.86
N GLN A 126 5.27 9.20 8.44
CA GLN A 126 6.73 9.13 8.61
C GLN A 126 7.11 9.09 10.09
N GLN A 127 6.50 9.96 10.91
CA GLN A 127 6.76 10.04 12.35
C GLN A 127 6.36 8.75 13.09
N THR A 128 5.17 8.21 12.82
CA THR A 128 4.71 6.91 13.36
C THR A 128 5.69 5.78 13.04
N ASN A 129 6.25 5.79 11.83
CA ASN A 129 7.25 4.80 11.43
C ASN A 129 8.61 5.03 12.11
N LEU A 130 9.03 6.29 12.30
CA LEU A 130 10.26 6.62 13.04
C LEU A 130 10.18 6.10 14.47
N GLU A 131 9.03 6.28 15.13
CA GLU A 131 8.78 5.75 16.47
C GLU A 131 8.92 4.22 16.52
N TYR A 132 8.41 3.52 15.50
CA TYR A 132 8.58 2.07 15.40
C TYR A 132 10.05 1.65 15.20
N LEU A 133 10.79 2.32 14.30
CA LEU A 133 12.21 2.02 14.09
C LEU A 133 13.07 2.26 15.34
N LEU A 134 12.71 3.27 16.14
CA LEU A 134 13.34 3.56 17.43
C LEU A 134 12.91 2.59 18.53
N MET A 135 11.74 1.97 18.43
CA MET A 135 11.24 0.98 19.40
C MET A 135 12.03 -0.33 19.35
N LEU A 136 12.51 -0.72 18.17
CA LEU A 136 13.23 -1.98 17.99
C LEU A 136 14.60 -1.97 18.67
N ASP A 137 14.87 -3.01 19.46
CA ASP A 137 16.13 -3.25 20.14
C ASP A 137 17.20 -3.83 19.19
N VAL A 138 18.43 -3.30 19.31
CA VAL A 138 19.57 -3.67 18.45
C VAL A 138 19.97 -5.12 18.69
N ASP A 139 20.04 -5.55 19.96
CA ASP A 139 20.49 -6.89 20.29
C ASP A 139 19.49 -7.95 19.83
N SER A 140 18.20 -7.67 19.98
CA SER A 140 17.10 -8.48 19.44
C SER A 140 17.13 -8.57 17.91
N LEU A 141 17.40 -7.45 17.21
CA LEU A 141 17.53 -7.44 15.74
C LEU A 141 18.65 -8.37 15.26
N VAL A 142 19.85 -8.30 15.86
CA VAL A 142 21.01 -9.08 15.39
C VAL A 142 21.14 -10.45 16.06
N TRP A 143 20.18 -10.84 16.89
CA TRP A 143 20.25 -12.05 17.72
C TRP A 143 20.56 -13.31 16.90
N SER A 144 19.80 -13.54 15.82
CA SER A 144 19.95 -14.74 14.96
C SER A 144 21.25 -14.74 14.15
N PHE A 145 21.77 -13.55 13.80
CA PHE A 145 23.08 -13.40 13.16
C PHE A 145 24.21 -13.79 14.11
N ARG A 146 24.17 -13.27 15.35
CA ARG A 146 25.15 -13.63 16.39
C ARG A 146 25.12 -15.11 16.69
N LYS A 147 23.92 -15.70 16.80
CA LYS A 147 23.76 -17.14 17.01
C LYS A 147 24.42 -17.96 15.91
N THR A 148 24.21 -17.57 14.65
CA THR A 148 24.79 -18.22 13.47
C THR A 148 26.32 -18.08 13.41
N ALA A 149 26.84 -16.93 13.83
CA ALA A 149 28.29 -16.65 13.88
C ALA A 149 28.99 -17.29 15.11
N GLY A 150 28.25 -17.91 16.03
CA GLY A 150 28.80 -18.47 17.27
C GLY A 150 29.18 -17.43 18.32
N LEU A 151 28.60 -16.23 18.25
CA LEU A 151 28.80 -15.14 19.21
C LEU A 151 27.78 -15.18 20.34
N GLU A 152 28.04 -14.47 21.44
CA GLU A 152 27.07 -14.26 22.51
C GLU A 152 25.81 -13.56 21.98
N THR A 153 24.63 -13.96 22.45
CA THR A 153 23.34 -13.45 21.97
C THR A 153 22.59 -12.72 23.09
N PRO A 154 22.99 -11.48 23.47
CA PRO A 154 22.21 -10.68 24.40
C PRO A 154 20.83 -10.36 23.79
N GLY A 155 19.86 -10.06 24.65
CA GLY A 155 18.47 -9.83 24.24
C GLY A 155 17.69 -11.12 23.94
N ASN A 156 16.50 -10.97 23.36
CA ASN A 156 15.64 -12.07 22.95
C ASN A 156 15.40 -11.98 21.43
N PRO A 157 15.28 -13.11 20.73
CA PRO A 157 14.90 -13.07 19.32
C PRO A 157 13.46 -12.55 19.17
N TYR A 158 13.22 -11.82 18.09
CA TYR A 158 11.86 -11.45 17.69
C TYR A 158 11.02 -12.67 17.25
N GLY A 159 9.70 -12.52 17.30
CA GLY A 159 8.74 -13.54 16.88
C GLY A 159 8.45 -13.52 15.38
N GLY A 160 7.35 -14.17 14.99
CA GLY A 160 6.88 -14.18 13.60
C GLY A 160 7.90 -14.79 12.65
N TRP A 161 8.09 -14.16 11.49
CA TRP A 161 9.02 -14.65 10.47
C TRP A 161 10.50 -14.44 10.82
N GLU A 162 10.80 -13.68 11.88
CA GLU A 162 12.15 -13.50 12.44
C GLU A 162 12.47 -14.51 13.56
N ALA A 163 11.52 -15.39 13.90
CA ALA A 163 11.74 -16.38 14.94
C ALA A 163 12.92 -17.32 14.61
N PRO A 164 13.70 -17.80 15.61
CA PRO A 164 14.96 -18.52 15.37
C PRO A 164 14.84 -19.79 14.52
N GLY A 165 13.68 -20.43 14.53
CA GLY A 165 13.40 -21.65 13.76
C GLY A 165 12.90 -21.40 12.33
N VAL A 166 12.64 -20.15 11.95
CA VAL A 166 12.08 -19.81 10.64
C VAL A 166 13.20 -19.66 9.61
N GLU A 167 13.04 -20.29 8.44
CA GLU A 167 14.06 -20.29 7.39
C GLU A 167 14.27 -18.91 6.72
N LEU A 168 13.28 -18.01 6.79
CA LEU A 168 13.35 -16.64 6.24
C LEU A 168 13.98 -15.59 7.18
N ARG A 169 14.29 -15.95 8.43
CA ARG A 169 14.80 -15.01 9.45
C ARG A 169 16.01 -14.21 8.95
N GLY A 170 16.15 -12.98 9.42
CA GLY A 170 17.15 -12.00 8.99
C GLY A 170 16.69 -11.09 7.85
N HIS A 171 15.60 -11.42 7.16
CA HIS A 171 15.09 -10.60 6.05
C HIS A 171 14.61 -9.23 6.52
N PHE A 172 13.91 -9.15 7.66
CA PHE A 172 13.43 -7.89 8.20
C PHE A 172 14.60 -7.02 8.66
N VAL A 173 15.67 -7.61 9.18
CA VAL A 173 16.89 -6.87 9.57
C VAL A 173 17.53 -6.21 8.34
N GLY A 174 17.52 -6.89 7.19
CA GLY A 174 17.91 -6.28 5.92
C GLY A 174 17.04 -5.06 5.56
N HIS A 175 15.72 -5.18 5.65
CA HIS A 175 14.79 -4.07 5.46
C HIS A 175 14.99 -2.93 6.47
N TYR A 176 15.29 -3.25 7.73
CA TYR A 176 15.56 -2.26 8.78
C TYR A 176 16.80 -1.41 8.44
N LEU A 177 17.83 -2.00 7.85
CA LEU A 177 19.01 -1.26 7.40
C LEU A 177 18.65 -0.25 6.30
N SER A 178 17.86 -0.63 5.29
CA SER A 178 17.38 0.32 4.26
C SER A 178 16.48 1.39 4.88
N ALA A 179 15.45 0.99 5.64
CA ALA A 179 14.49 1.89 6.25
C ALA A 179 15.16 2.92 7.18
N SER A 180 16.08 2.49 8.03
CA SER A 180 16.79 3.40 8.93
C SER A 180 17.70 4.39 8.20
N ALA A 181 18.35 3.98 7.10
CA ALA A 181 19.13 4.89 6.26
C ALA A 181 18.24 5.96 5.61
N PHE A 182 17.12 5.54 4.99
CA PHE A 182 16.16 6.47 4.39
C PHE A 182 15.52 7.41 5.41
N MET A 183 15.10 6.88 6.57
CA MET A 183 14.48 7.66 7.62
C MET A 183 15.46 8.67 8.22
N TRP A 184 16.72 8.28 8.42
CA TRP A 184 17.76 9.19 8.88
C TRP A 184 18.01 10.31 7.86
N ALA A 185 18.03 10.02 6.56
CA ALA A 185 18.14 11.06 5.54
C ALA A 185 16.93 12.02 5.54
N SER A 186 15.73 11.47 5.71
CA SER A 186 14.48 12.25 5.73
C SER A 186 14.33 13.14 6.97
N THR A 187 14.88 12.74 8.12
CA THR A 187 14.58 13.38 9.43
C THR A 187 15.80 13.93 10.16
N HIS A 188 17.01 13.47 9.82
CA HIS A 188 18.24 13.68 10.57
C HIS A 188 18.15 13.30 12.06
N ASN A 189 17.36 12.29 12.42
CA ASN A 189 17.24 11.85 13.81
C ASN A 189 18.55 11.18 14.31
N ASP A 190 19.24 11.80 15.26
CA ASP A 190 20.52 11.31 15.78
C ASP A 190 20.40 9.99 16.56
N SER A 191 19.31 9.78 17.29
CA SER A 191 19.06 8.53 18.03
C SER A 191 18.96 7.34 17.06
N LEU A 192 18.28 7.53 15.93
CA LEU A 192 18.20 6.53 14.88
C LEU A 192 19.57 6.28 14.24
N LYS A 193 20.34 7.35 13.98
CA LYS A 193 21.71 7.24 13.44
C LYS A 193 22.60 6.37 14.32
N GLN A 194 22.52 6.54 15.65
CA GLN A 194 23.25 5.71 16.61
C GLN A 194 22.81 4.24 16.54
N LYS A 195 21.49 3.98 16.55
CA LYS A 195 20.93 2.62 16.48
C LYS A 195 21.31 1.89 15.20
N MET A 196 21.11 2.52 14.04
CA MET A 196 21.45 1.88 12.75
C MET A 196 22.95 1.59 12.63
N SER A 197 23.80 2.48 13.14
CA SER A 197 25.26 2.27 13.16
C SER A 197 25.65 1.11 14.07
N ALA A 198 24.96 0.94 15.20
CA ALA A 198 25.16 -0.17 16.11
C ALA A 198 24.76 -1.51 15.46
N VAL A 199 23.65 -1.55 14.71
CA VAL A 199 23.25 -2.75 13.94
C VAL A 199 24.32 -3.11 12.90
N VAL A 200 24.78 -2.15 12.08
CA VAL A 200 25.86 -2.40 11.09
C VAL A 200 27.12 -2.93 11.78
N SER A 201 27.51 -2.32 12.90
CA SER A 201 28.69 -2.75 13.67
C SER A 201 28.56 -4.18 14.18
N ALA A 202 27.40 -4.54 14.74
CA ALA A 202 27.15 -5.89 15.24
C ALA A 202 27.11 -6.94 14.12
N LEU A 203 26.50 -6.63 12.98
CA LEU A 203 26.50 -7.49 11.80
C LEU A 203 27.91 -7.66 11.22
N SER A 204 28.72 -6.61 11.23
CA SER A 204 30.12 -6.68 10.81
C SER A 204 30.95 -7.60 11.70
N ALA A 205 30.77 -7.53 13.01
CA ALA A 205 31.42 -8.46 13.94
C ALA A 205 31.03 -9.92 13.66
N CYS A 206 29.76 -10.17 13.31
CA CYS A 206 29.31 -11.50 12.87
C CYS A 206 30.04 -11.95 11.59
N GLN A 207 30.04 -11.12 10.54
CA GLN A 207 30.70 -11.45 9.27
C GLN A 207 32.21 -11.68 9.44
N GLN A 208 32.89 -10.87 10.24
CA GLN A 208 34.32 -11.02 10.55
C GLN A 208 34.60 -12.32 11.29
N THR A 209 33.77 -12.69 12.27
CA THR A 209 33.91 -13.94 13.03
C THR A 209 33.74 -15.16 12.13
N MET A 210 32.82 -15.10 11.16
CA MET A 210 32.64 -16.18 10.18
C MET A 210 33.81 -16.28 9.19
N GLY A 211 34.50 -15.17 8.90
CA GLY A 211 35.78 -15.14 8.16
C GLY A 211 35.72 -15.47 6.66
N SER A 212 34.55 -15.81 6.12
CA SER A 212 34.39 -16.24 4.72
C SER A 212 33.80 -15.17 3.79
N GLY A 213 33.31 -14.06 4.36
CA GLY A 213 32.49 -13.05 3.65
C GLY A 213 31.00 -13.31 3.69
N TYR A 214 30.60 -14.49 4.17
CA TYR A 214 29.20 -14.82 4.40
C TYR A 214 28.61 -14.02 5.57
N LEU A 215 27.38 -13.55 5.39
CA LEU A 215 26.58 -12.92 6.44
C LEU A 215 25.10 -13.28 6.22
N SER A 216 24.50 -13.97 7.19
CA SER A 216 23.07 -14.26 7.25
C SER A 216 22.68 -14.62 8.69
N ALA A 217 21.38 -14.63 8.97
CA ALA A 217 20.80 -15.10 10.23
C ALA A 217 20.61 -16.63 10.27
N PHE A 218 21.00 -17.33 9.20
CA PHE A 218 20.92 -18.78 9.05
C PHE A 218 22.22 -19.36 8.47
N PRO A 219 22.49 -20.67 8.61
CA PRO A 219 23.70 -21.30 8.07
C PRO A 219 23.69 -21.38 6.54
N SER A 220 24.87 -21.47 5.93
CA SER A 220 25.03 -21.54 4.47
C SER A 220 24.37 -22.75 3.81
N GLU A 221 24.04 -23.78 4.58
CA GLU A 221 23.35 -25.00 4.13
C GLU A 221 22.01 -24.73 3.41
N LEU A 222 21.30 -23.65 3.77
CA LEU A 222 20.07 -23.28 3.05
C LEU A 222 20.33 -22.98 1.57
N PHE A 223 21.50 -22.44 1.23
CA PHE A 223 21.90 -22.26 -0.17
C PHE A 223 22.29 -23.58 -0.83
N ASP A 224 22.85 -24.54 -0.07
CA ASP A 224 23.17 -25.86 -0.62
C ASP A 224 21.87 -26.56 -1.04
N ARG A 225 20.79 -26.42 -0.25
CA ARG A 225 19.44 -26.89 -0.61
C ARG A 225 18.88 -26.16 -1.82
N PHE A 226 18.94 -24.82 -1.84
CA PHE A 226 18.46 -24.01 -2.96
C PHE A 226 19.10 -24.43 -4.29
N GLU A 227 20.43 -24.54 -4.32
CA GLU A 227 21.19 -24.88 -5.53
C GLU A 227 21.05 -26.36 -5.91
N ALA A 228 20.79 -27.21 -4.91
CA ALA A 228 20.37 -28.59 -5.11
C ALA A 228 18.89 -28.73 -5.52
N ILE A 229 18.13 -27.64 -5.65
CA ILE A 229 16.68 -27.63 -5.97
C ILE A 229 15.93 -28.53 -4.99
N LYS A 230 16.23 -28.36 -3.71
CA LYS A 230 15.52 -28.99 -2.59
C LYS A 230 14.63 -27.94 -1.94
N PRO A 231 13.52 -28.36 -1.30
CA PRO A 231 12.66 -27.43 -0.57
C PRO A 231 13.48 -26.57 0.38
N VAL A 232 13.31 -25.25 0.35
CA VAL A 232 13.91 -24.27 1.27
C VAL A 232 13.17 -22.94 1.15
N TRP A 233 13.10 -22.16 2.23
CA TRP A 233 12.46 -20.85 2.16
C TRP A 233 13.40 -19.72 1.71
N ALA A 234 13.31 -19.35 0.42
CA ALA A 234 13.79 -18.09 -0.18
C ALA A 234 15.11 -17.50 0.41
N PRO A 235 16.22 -18.26 0.48
CA PRO A 235 17.45 -17.79 1.12
C PRO A 235 18.10 -16.64 0.33
N TYR A 236 18.00 -16.61 -1.00
CA TYR A 236 18.50 -15.49 -1.81
C TYR A 236 17.64 -14.23 -1.68
N TYR A 237 16.33 -14.34 -1.47
CA TYR A 237 15.49 -13.18 -1.10
C TYR A 237 16.00 -12.49 0.17
N THR A 238 16.35 -13.28 1.20
CA THR A 238 16.86 -12.77 2.48
C THR A 238 18.19 -12.04 2.29
N ILE A 239 19.11 -12.65 1.52
CA ILE A 239 20.40 -12.04 1.20
C ILE A 239 20.24 -10.77 0.38
N HIS A 240 19.30 -10.72 -0.55
CA HIS A 240 18.97 -9.50 -1.27
C HIS A 240 18.64 -8.37 -0.28
N LYS A 241 17.80 -8.61 0.75
CA LYS A 241 17.47 -7.56 1.74
C LYS A 241 18.69 -7.10 2.53
N ILE A 242 19.55 -8.02 2.94
CA ILE A 242 20.77 -7.68 3.69
C ILE A 242 21.74 -6.88 2.81
N LEU A 243 21.95 -7.31 1.56
CA LEU A 243 22.79 -6.59 0.59
C LEU A 243 22.24 -5.19 0.29
N ALA A 244 20.92 -5.08 0.05
CA ALA A 244 20.26 -3.81 -0.25
C ALA A 244 20.37 -2.86 0.95
N GLY A 245 20.06 -3.35 2.14
CA GLY A 245 20.19 -2.62 3.39
C GLY A 245 21.60 -2.09 3.65
N LEU A 246 22.62 -2.93 3.50
CA LEU A 246 24.01 -2.49 3.66
C LEU A 246 24.45 -1.52 2.56
N LEU A 247 23.99 -1.72 1.32
CA LEU A 247 24.29 -0.79 0.23
C LEU A 247 23.62 0.58 0.46
N ASP A 248 22.38 0.61 0.95
CA ASP A 248 21.68 1.86 1.29
C ASP A 248 22.34 2.58 2.47
N GLN A 249 22.84 1.85 3.46
CA GLN A 249 23.67 2.43 4.54
C GLN A 249 24.92 3.14 4.00
N TYR A 250 25.50 2.66 2.89
CA TYR A 250 26.57 3.38 2.20
C TYR A 250 26.04 4.54 1.35
N MET A 251 25.14 4.26 0.40
CA MET A 251 24.71 5.24 -0.61
C MET A 251 23.95 6.42 -0.02
N VAL A 252 23.17 6.18 1.04
CA VAL A 252 22.33 7.21 1.69
C VAL A 252 22.99 7.72 2.95
N ALA A 253 23.59 6.84 3.75
CA ALA A 253 24.13 7.20 5.05
C ALA A 253 25.65 7.40 5.14
N GLY A 254 26.38 7.16 4.05
CA GLY A 254 27.84 7.35 3.99
C GLY A 254 28.63 6.34 4.84
N ASN A 255 28.08 5.15 5.10
CA ASN A 255 28.75 4.13 5.91
C ASN A 255 29.68 3.25 5.06
N ASP A 256 30.97 3.59 5.04
CA ASP A 256 32.00 2.85 4.29
C ASP A 256 32.19 1.39 4.75
N GLN A 257 31.93 1.10 6.04
CA GLN A 257 32.01 -0.26 6.56
C GLN A 257 30.93 -1.14 5.93
N ALA A 258 29.73 -0.61 5.73
CA ALA A 258 28.64 -1.31 5.06
C ALA A 258 29.01 -1.68 3.61
N LEU A 259 29.64 -0.77 2.84
CA LEU A 259 30.11 -1.08 1.47
C LEU A 259 31.13 -2.22 1.44
N LYS A 260 32.07 -2.25 2.40
CA LYS A 260 33.05 -3.34 2.52
C LYS A 260 32.35 -4.67 2.78
N MET A 261 31.36 -4.68 3.67
CA MET A 261 30.56 -5.86 3.98
C MET A 261 29.80 -6.35 2.74
N THR A 262 29.10 -5.46 2.03
CA THR A 262 28.34 -5.76 0.80
C THR A 262 29.25 -6.32 -0.29
N THR A 263 30.42 -5.73 -0.51
CA THR A 263 31.39 -6.20 -1.52
C THR A 263 31.93 -7.59 -1.18
N TRP A 264 32.19 -7.85 0.10
CA TRP A 264 32.67 -9.17 0.55
C TRP A 264 31.58 -10.25 0.41
N MET A 265 30.33 -9.91 0.72
CA MET A 265 29.18 -10.79 0.45
C MET A 265 29.02 -11.06 -1.04
N ALA A 266 29.10 -10.03 -1.89
CA ALA A 266 28.98 -10.18 -3.34
C ALA A 266 30.07 -11.10 -3.90
N GLU A 267 31.31 -11.01 -3.41
CA GLU A 267 32.39 -11.93 -3.79
C GLU A 267 32.11 -13.38 -3.32
N TYR A 268 31.57 -13.56 -2.10
CA TYR A 268 31.18 -14.89 -1.62
C TYR A 268 30.12 -15.53 -2.54
N PHE A 269 29.03 -14.81 -2.85
CA PHE A 269 27.96 -15.32 -3.71
C PHE A 269 28.38 -15.44 -5.17
N TYR A 270 29.28 -14.57 -5.66
CA TYR A 270 29.89 -14.73 -6.97
C TYR A 270 30.58 -16.08 -7.10
N ASN A 271 31.50 -16.39 -6.17
CA ASN A 271 32.24 -17.65 -6.18
C ASN A 271 31.30 -18.85 -6.04
N ARG A 272 30.25 -18.72 -5.23
CA ARG A 272 29.25 -19.77 -5.04
C ARG A 272 28.47 -20.06 -6.32
N VAL A 273 27.93 -19.03 -6.99
CA VAL A 273 27.22 -19.19 -8.26
C VAL A 273 28.15 -19.75 -9.35
N GLN A 274 29.39 -19.27 -9.44
CA GLN A 274 30.38 -19.82 -10.37
C GLN A 274 30.65 -21.31 -10.12
N ASN A 275 30.71 -21.73 -8.85
CA ASN A 275 30.86 -23.14 -8.50
C ASN A 275 29.64 -23.99 -8.92
N VAL A 276 28.42 -23.48 -8.77
CA VAL A 276 27.20 -24.16 -9.25
C VAL A 276 27.25 -24.34 -10.76
N ILE A 277 27.60 -23.28 -11.50
CA ILE A 277 27.69 -23.32 -12.96
C ILE A 277 28.77 -24.29 -13.42
N THR A 278 29.94 -24.26 -12.78
CA THR A 278 31.08 -25.12 -13.13
C THR A 278 30.79 -26.60 -12.81
N LYS A 279 30.13 -26.86 -11.68
CA LYS A 279 29.82 -28.22 -11.22
C LYS A 279 28.63 -28.84 -11.98
N TYR A 280 27.66 -28.02 -12.35
CA TYR A 280 26.43 -28.46 -13.00
C TYR A 280 26.27 -27.82 -14.39
N SER A 281 25.65 -26.63 -14.47
CA SER A 281 25.55 -25.82 -15.69
C SER A 281 24.95 -24.43 -15.38
N ILE A 282 24.91 -23.54 -16.37
CA ILE A 282 24.19 -22.26 -16.24
C ILE A 282 22.67 -22.46 -16.18
N GLU A 283 22.14 -23.45 -16.91
CA GLU A 283 20.73 -23.83 -16.87
C GLU A 283 20.35 -24.33 -15.48
N ARG A 284 21.23 -25.08 -14.81
CA ARG A 284 21.01 -25.53 -13.44
C ARG A 284 20.87 -24.33 -12.49
N HIS A 285 21.73 -23.32 -12.63
CA HIS A 285 21.63 -22.09 -11.84
C HIS A 285 20.29 -21.40 -12.09
N TRP A 286 19.91 -21.16 -13.34
CA TRP A 286 18.63 -20.50 -13.65
C TRP A 286 17.40 -21.32 -13.22
N LEU A 287 17.47 -22.65 -13.25
CA LEU A 287 16.39 -23.50 -12.74
C LEU A 287 16.22 -23.34 -11.22
N SER A 288 17.32 -23.17 -10.47
CA SER A 288 17.23 -22.90 -9.02
C SER A 288 16.55 -21.56 -8.69
N LEU A 289 16.57 -20.59 -9.61
CA LEU A 289 15.87 -19.31 -9.45
C LEU A 289 14.33 -19.40 -9.57
N ASN A 290 13.78 -20.60 -9.74
CA ASN A 290 12.34 -20.84 -9.50
C ASN A 290 11.99 -20.73 -8.01
N GLU A 291 12.96 -20.90 -7.13
CA GLU A 291 12.86 -20.44 -5.75
C GLU A 291 13.17 -18.93 -5.67
N GLU A 292 12.48 -18.21 -4.79
CA GLU A 292 12.48 -16.76 -4.77
C GLU A 292 13.86 -16.18 -4.42
N THR A 293 14.31 -15.24 -5.25
CA THR A 293 15.56 -14.49 -5.04
C THR A 293 15.35 -13.03 -4.66
N GLY A 294 14.10 -12.53 -4.72
CA GLY A 294 13.84 -11.09 -4.76
C GLY A 294 14.66 -10.38 -5.85
N GLY A 295 14.96 -9.10 -5.65
CA GLY A 295 15.78 -8.27 -6.54
C GLY A 295 17.29 -8.44 -6.37
N MET A 296 17.81 -9.68 -6.36
CA MET A 296 19.26 -9.91 -6.38
C MET A 296 19.93 -9.24 -7.58
N ASN A 297 19.28 -9.25 -8.75
CA ASN A 297 19.77 -8.53 -9.92
C ASN A 297 19.79 -7.01 -9.68
N ASP A 298 18.72 -6.41 -9.16
CA ASP A 298 18.63 -4.98 -8.81
C ASP A 298 19.80 -4.52 -7.92
N VAL A 299 19.98 -5.16 -6.76
CA VAL A 299 21.02 -4.74 -5.80
C VAL A 299 22.44 -4.91 -6.36
N LEU A 300 22.70 -5.94 -7.16
CA LEU A 300 24.02 -6.18 -7.73
C LEU A 300 24.34 -5.23 -8.89
N TYR A 301 23.34 -4.85 -9.68
CA TYR A 301 23.47 -3.78 -10.67
C TYR A 301 23.76 -2.43 -9.99
N LYS A 302 23.05 -2.09 -8.91
CA LYS A 302 23.35 -0.90 -8.08
C LYS A 302 24.76 -0.96 -7.48
N LEU A 303 25.19 -2.12 -6.98
CA LEU A 303 26.55 -2.27 -6.46
C LEU A 303 27.61 -2.07 -7.56
N TYR A 304 27.33 -2.52 -8.79
CA TYR A 304 28.21 -2.25 -9.94
C TYR A 304 28.33 -0.75 -10.25
N SER A 305 27.23 0.03 -10.20
CA SER A 305 27.30 1.47 -10.47
C SER A 305 28.17 2.24 -9.47
N VAL A 306 28.27 1.72 -8.23
CA VAL A 306 29.14 2.27 -7.18
C VAL A 306 30.60 1.82 -7.33
N THR A 307 30.82 0.55 -7.64
CA THR A 307 32.16 -0.08 -7.53
C THR A 307 32.91 -0.19 -8.86
N GLY A 308 32.21 -0.18 -9.99
CA GLY A 308 32.76 -0.47 -11.31
C GLY A 308 33.28 -1.91 -11.48
N ASN A 309 33.09 -2.80 -10.49
CA ASN A 309 33.62 -4.16 -10.54
C ASN A 309 32.77 -5.06 -11.45
N SER A 310 33.35 -5.51 -12.56
CA SER A 310 32.67 -6.35 -13.55
C SER A 310 32.13 -7.67 -13.00
N LYS A 311 32.65 -8.19 -11.88
CA LYS A 311 32.07 -9.37 -11.21
C LYS A 311 30.66 -9.11 -10.70
N HIS A 312 30.40 -7.90 -10.18
CA HIS A 312 29.06 -7.51 -9.72
C HIS A 312 28.07 -7.44 -10.88
N LEU A 313 28.50 -6.88 -12.02
CA LEU A 313 27.71 -6.83 -13.25
C LEU A 313 27.36 -8.24 -13.76
N LEU A 314 28.35 -9.13 -13.81
CA LEU A 314 28.14 -10.52 -14.24
C LEU A 314 27.21 -11.26 -13.28
N LEU A 315 27.41 -11.11 -11.96
CA LEU A 315 26.55 -11.75 -10.98
C LEU A 315 25.11 -11.24 -11.10
N ALA A 316 24.91 -9.93 -11.27
CA ALA A 316 23.58 -9.34 -11.46
C ALA A 316 22.86 -9.99 -12.64
N HIS A 317 23.55 -10.14 -13.77
CA HIS A 317 22.99 -10.78 -14.96
C HIS A 317 22.61 -12.25 -14.75
N LEU A 318 23.40 -13.00 -13.97
CA LEU A 318 23.07 -14.38 -13.63
C LEU A 318 21.78 -14.49 -12.79
N PHE A 319 21.29 -13.39 -12.20
CA PHE A 319 20.00 -13.31 -11.50
C PHE A 319 18.85 -12.70 -12.33
N ASP A 320 19.03 -12.41 -13.63
CA ASP A 320 17.99 -11.80 -14.47
C ASP A 320 16.79 -12.73 -14.79
N LYS A 321 16.79 -13.99 -14.35
CA LYS A 321 15.73 -15.00 -14.59
C LYS A 321 15.15 -14.95 -16.03
N PRO A 322 15.92 -15.39 -17.05
CA PRO A 322 15.52 -15.24 -18.46
C PRO A 322 14.17 -15.85 -18.83
N CYS A 323 13.72 -16.89 -18.12
CA CYS A 323 12.45 -17.54 -18.42
C CYS A 323 11.23 -16.62 -18.20
N PHE A 324 11.30 -15.74 -17.19
CA PHE A 324 10.22 -14.78 -16.89
C PHE A 324 10.37 -13.52 -17.73
N LEU A 325 11.57 -12.92 -17.75
CA LEU A 325 11.83 -11.74 -18.57
C LEU A 325 11.65 -12.00 -20.08
N GLY A 326 11.86 -13.23 -20.53
CA GLY A 326 11.61 -13.67 -21.90
C GLY A 326 10.14 -13.54 -22.32
N LEU A 327 9.19 -13.81 -21.42
CA LEU A 327 7.75 -13.62 -21.68
C LEU A 327 7.44 -12.14 -21.95
N LEU A 328 7.99 -11.26 -21.11
CA LEU A 328 7.84 -9.81 -21.22
C LEU A 328 8.54 -9.26 -22.48
N ALA A 329 9.72 -9.79 -22.82
CA ALA A 329 10.45 -9.45 -24.04
C ALA A 329 9.66 -9.79 -25.32
N LEU A 330 8.93 -10.91 -25.29
CA LEU A 330 8.04 -11.34 -26.37
C LEU A 330 6.68 -10.59 -26.37
N LYS A 331 6.47 -9.69 -25.41
CA LYS A 331 5.21 -8.96 -25.20
C LYS A 331 4.00 -9.89 -25.05
N ALA A 332 4.16 -10.92 -24.22
CA ALA A 332 3.09 -11.84 -23.84
C ALA A 332 2.55 -11.53 -22.41
N ASP A 333 1.24 -11.32 -22.29
CA ASP A 333 0.53 -11.23 -20.99
C ASP A 333 0.22 -12.66 -20.51
N ASP A 334 1.27 -13.35 -20.08
CA ASP A 334 1.23 -14.72 -19.55
C ASP A 334 1.82 -14.76 -18.13
N ILE A 335 1.47 -13.76 -17.32
CA ILE A 335 1.95 -13.61 -15.93
C ILE A 335 0.98 -14.23 -14.90
N SER A 336 -0.18 -14.75 -15.33
CA SER A 336 -1.14 -15.43 -14.46
C SER A 336 -0.49 -16.62 -13.76
N GLY A 337 -0.81 -16.82 -12.47
CA GLY A 337 -0.28 -17.91 -11.65
C GLY A 337 1.14 -17.68 -11.11
N PHE A 338 1.85 -16.64 -11.54
CA PHE A 338 3.11 -16.26 -10.90
C PHE A 338 2.85 -15.53 -9.56
N HIS A 339 3.68 -15.82 -8.56
CA HIS A 339 3.72 -15.06 -7.31
C HIS A 339 4.22 -13.65 -7.60
N ALA A 340 3.37 -12.64 -7.36
CA ALA A 340 3.57 -11.29 -7.87
C ALA A 340 4.85 -10.66 -7.31
N ASN A 341 5.02 -10.72 -5.98
CA ASN A 341 6.14 -10.07 -5.31
C ASN A 341 7.50 -10.76 -5.52
N THR A 342 7.52 -12.02 -5.97
CA THR A 342 8.77 -12.66 -6.43
C THR A 342 9.28 -12.02 -7.72
N HIS A 343 8.36 -11.65 -8.61
CA HIS A 343 8.68 -11.31 -10.00
C HIS A 343 8.82 -9.81 -10.25
N ILE A 344 8.05 -8.95 -9.56
CA ILE A 344 8.19 -7.48 -9.70
C ILE A 344 9.64 -7.01 -9.41
N PRO A 345 10.34 -7.48 -8.35
CA PRO A 345 11.74 -7.10 -8.11
C PRO A 345 12.70 -7.50 -9.23
N ILE A 346 12.42 -8.60 -9.95
CA ILE A 346 13.22 -9.01 -11.10
C ILE A 346 13.06 -8.00 -12.24
N VAL A 347 11.84 -7.47 -12.45
CA VAL A 347 11.58 -6.37 -13.40
C VAL A 347 12.31 -5.09 -12.97
N VAL A 348 12.32 -4.76 -11.68
CA VAL A 348 13.09 -3.60 -11.18
C VAL A 348 14.58 -3.76 -11.50
N GLY A 349 15.15 -4.96 -11.31
CA GLY A 349 16.54 -5.23 -11.70
C GLY A 349 16.77 -5.16 -13.21
N SER A 350 15.79 -5.57 -14.02
CA SER A 350 15.80 -5.36 -15.48
C SER A 350 15.85 -3.88 -15.84
N GLN A 351 15.08 -3.03 -15.17
CA GLN A 351 15.11 -1.59 -15.37
C GLN A 351 16.47 -0.99 -14.97
N MET A 352 17.05 -1.43 -13.86
CA MET A 352 18.39 -1.02 -13.44
C MET A 352 19.47 -1.44 -14.47
N ARG A 353 19.33 -2.62 -15.08
CA ARG A 353 20.21 -3.06 -16.17
C ARG A 353 20.12 -2.11 -17.36
N TYR A 354 18.93 -1.65 -17.75
CA TYR A 354 18.80 -0.64 -18.80
C TYR A 354 19.58 0.63 -18.42
N GLU A 355 19.35 1.19 -17.23
CA GLU A 355 20.04 2.41 -16.79
C GLU A 355 21.57 2.30 -16.81
N ILE A 356 22.10 1.10 -16.52
CA ILE A 356 23.54 0.83 -16.52
C ILE A 356 24.08 0.58 -17.92
N THR A 357 23.39 -0.22 -18.73
CA THR A 357 23.96 -0.80 -19.97
C THR A 357 23.51 -0.08 -21.24
N GLY A 358 22.39 0.65 -21.19
CA GLY A 358 21.75 1.23 -22.35
C GLY A 358 20.96 0.24 -23.21
N ASP A 359 20.79 -1.02 -22.79
CA ASP A 359 20.13 -2.06 -23.60
C ASP A 359 18.63 -1.79 -23.77
N PRO A 360 18.16 -1.41 -24.98
CA PRO A 360 16.76 -1.01 -25.20
C PRO A 360 15.77 -2.17 -24.97
N LEU A 361 16.20 -3.44 -25.05
CA LEU A 361 15.32 -4.57 -24.74
C LEU A 361 14.78 -4.49 -23.30
N TYR A 362 15.63 -4.11 -22.36
CA TYR A 362 15.28 -4.05 -20.94
C TYR A 362 14.43 -2.83 -20.60
N LYS A 363 14.50 -1.76 -21.42
CA LYS A 363 13.52 -0.68 -21.41
C LYS A 363 12.15 -1.20 -21.83
N GLU A 364 12.08 -1.89 -22.97
CA GLU A 364 10.82 -2.45 -23.50
C GLU A 364 10.16 -3.44 -22.53
N ILE A 365 10.95 -4.29 -21.86
CA ILE A 365 10.47 -5.22 -20.83
C ILE A 365 9.79 -4.46 -19.68
N GLY A 366 10.45 -3.43 -19.14
CA GLY A 366 9.92 -2.64 -18.03
C GLY A 366 8.66 -1.86 -18.40
N THR A 367 8.64 -1.26 -19.60
CA THR A 367 7.46 -0.56 -20.13
C THR A 367 6.29 -1.51 -20.33
N TYR A 368 6.52 -2.63 -21.04
CA TYR A 368 5.46 -3.60 -21.32
C TYR A 368 4.88 -4.22 -20.05
N PHE A 369 5.73 -4.53 -19.05
CA PHE A 369 5.27 -5.03 -17.76
C PHE A 369 4.31 -4.07 -17.06
N MET A 370 4.64 -2.78 -17.05
CA MET A 370 3.76 -1.76 -16.47
C MET A 370 2.43 -1.67 -17.24
N ASP A 371 2.48 -1.76 -18.57
CA ASP A 371 1.29 -1.69 -19.43
C ASP A 371 0.34 -2.87 -19.18
N ILE A 372 0.84 -4.11 -19.07
CA ILE A 372 -0.01 -5.27 -18.78
C ILE A 372 -0.60 -5.19 -17.37
N VAL A 373 0.21 -4.87 -16.35
CA VAL A 373 -0.30 -4.80 -14.98
C VAL A 373 -1.40 -3.76 -14.86
N ASN A 374 -1.21 -2.58 -15.47
CA ASN A 374 -2.20 -1.51 -15.46
C ASN A 374 -3.44 -1.79 -16.29
N SER A 375 -3.38 -2.64 -17.31
CA SER A 375 -4.51 -2.85 -18.25
C SER A 375 -5.32 -4.12 -17.98
N SER A 376 -4.77 -5.09 -17.24
CA SER A 376 -5.42 -6.37 -17.00
C SER A 376 -5.33 -6.91 -15.57
N HIS A 377 -4.45 -6.38 -14.70
CA HIS A 377 -4.17 -6.94 -13.37
C HIS A 377 -4.25 -5.95 -12.20
N SER A 378 -4.73 -4.72 -12.41
CA SER A 378 -4.75 -3.69 -11.37
C SER A 378 -6.16 -3.34 -10.90
N TYR A 379 -6.33 -3.16 -9.59
CA TYR A 379 -7.53 -2.57 -9.01
C TYR A 379 -7.43 -1.02 -9.00
N ALA A 380 -8.52 -0.35 -8.61
CA ALA A 380 -8.66 1.10 -8.65
C ALA A 380 -7.71 1.84 -7.67
N THR A 381 -7.15 1.11 -6.70
CA THR A 381 -6.08 1.57 -5.79
C THR A 381 -4.74 1.77 -6.52
N GLY A 382 -4.55 1.16 -7.70
CA GLY A 382 -3.25 0.98 -8.37
C GLY A 382 -2.49 -0.29 -7.94
N GLY A 383 -2.98 -1.03 -6.94
CA GLY A 383 -2.42 -2.31 -6.49
C GLY A 383 -2.84 -3.48 -7.37
N THR A 384 -2.20 -4.63 -7.16
CA THR A 384 -2.40 -5.85 -7.96
C THR A 384 -2.38 -7.10 -7.06
N SER A 385 -2.64 -8.27 -7.63
CA SER A 385 -2.63 -9.60 -6.99
C SER A 385 -3.78 -9.93 -6.04
N VAL A 386 -3.99 -11.23 -5.85
CA VAL A 386 -4.92 -11.82 -4.89
C VAL A 386 -4.26 -13.08 -4.32
N GLY A 387 -4.25 -13.22 -3.00
CA GLY A 387 -3.55 -14.32 -2.34
C GLY A 387 -2.06 -14.41 -2.69
N GLU A 388 -1.42 -13.27 -2.99
CA GLU A 388 -0.01 -13.12 -3.42
C GLU A 388 0.30 -13.46 -4.89
N PHE A 389 -0.69 -13.90 -5.69
CA PHE A 389 -0.51 -14.28 -7.10
C PHE A 389 -1.26 -13.34 -8.04
N TRP A 390 -0.76 -13.21 -9.26
CA TRP A 390 -1.60 -12.71 -10.36
C TRP A 390 -2.61 -13.77 -10.76
N SER A 391 -3.86 -13.34 -10.94
CA SER A 391 -4.91 -14.16 -11.53
C SER A 391 -4.92 -14.01 -13.05
N ASP A 392 -5.85 -14.66 -13.72
CA ASP A 392 -6.06 -14.46 -15.15
C ASP A 392 -6.37 -12.99 -15.48
N PRO A 393 -5.86 -12.48 -16.61
CA PRO A 393 -6.04 -11.09 -17.00
C PRO A 393 -7.53 -10.77 -17.17
N LYS A 394 -7.95 -9.59 -16.70
CA LYS A 394 -9.33 -9.09 -16.80
C LYS A 394 -10.36 -10.02 -16.14
N ARG A 395 -10.03 -10.60 -14.98
CA ARG A 395 -10.94 -11.43 -14.14
C ARG A 395 -11.09 -10.91 -12.71
N LEU A 396 -10.81 -9.63 -12.47
CA LEU A 396 -10.64 -9.06 -11.12
C LEU A 396 -11.95 -8.99 -10.31
N ALA A 397 -13.13 -9.07 -10.93
CA ALA A 397 -14.37 -8.98 -10.17
C ALA A 397 -14.57 -10.17 -9.23
N SER A 398 -14.17 -11.37 -9.65
CA SER A 398 -14.28 -12.59 -8.84
C SER A 398 -13.19 -12.71 -7.78
N THR A 399 -12.17 -11.84 -7.80
CA THR A 399 -11.07 -11.88 -6.84
C THR A 399 -11.30 -10.95 -5.65
N LEU A 400 -12.36 -10.14 -5.62
CA LEU A 400 -12.66 -9.21 -4.53
C LEU A 400 -12.97 -9.94 -3.20
N GLN A 401 -12.00 -10.03 -2.31
CA GLN A 401 -12.04 -10.78 -1.06
C GLN A 401 -11.26 -10.09 0.09
N THR A 402 -10.82 -10.85 1.09
CA THR A 402 -10.03 -10.32 2.23
C THR A 402 -8.52 -10.27 1.95
N GLU A 403 -8.01 -11.15 1.09
CA GLU A 403 -6.58 -11.27 0.76
C GLU A 403 -6.30 -10.72 -0.65
N ASN A 404 -6.55 -9.43 -0.85
CA ASN A 404 -6.17 -8.70 -2.06
C ASN A 404 -4.94 -7.83 -1.79
N GLU A 405 -4.21 -7.48 -2.84
CA GLU A 405 -3.16 -6.46 -2.79
C GLU A 405 -2.17 -6.63 -1.63
N GLU A 406 -1.26 -7.60 -1.78
CA GLU A 406 -0.10 -7.69 -0.91
C GLU A 406 0.68 -6.36 -0.97
N SER A 407 0.92 -5.74 0.18
CA SER A 407 1.53 -4.40 0.26
C SER A 407 2.91 -4.32 -0.41
N CYS A 408 3.69 -5.41 -0.40
CA CYS A 408 4.99 -5.45 -1.09
C CYS A 408 4.87 -5.28 -2.62
N THR A 409 3.78 -5.75 -3.23
CA THR A 409 3.57 -5.62 -4.67
C THR A 409 3.42 -4.16 -5.05
N THR A 410 2.61 -3.39 -4.31
CA THR A 410 2.47 -1.95 -4.48
C THR A 410 3.79 -1.22 -4.27
N TYR A 411 4.56 -1.56 -3.22
CA TYR A 411 5.89 -1.00 -3.00
C TYR A 411 6.85 -1.20 -4.18
N ASN A 412 6.90 -2.40 -4.76
CA ASN A 412 7.78 -2.68 -5.88
C ASN A 412 7.24 -2.10 -7.20
N MET A 413 5.93 -2.02 -7.40
CA MET A 413 5.33 -1.32 -8.54
C MET A 413 5.58 0.18 -8.52
N LEU A 414 5.64 0.81 -7.34
CA LEU A 414 6.08 2.20 -7.20
C LEU A 414 7.52 2.39 -7.72
N LYS A 415 8.44 1.43 -7.48
CA LYS A 415 9.78 1.47 -8.08
C LYS A 415 9.71 1.37 -9.61
N VAL A 416 8.90 0.45 -10.14
CA VAL A 416 8.73 0.27 -11.58
C VAL A 416 8.28 1.55 -12.26
N SER A 417 7.22 2.16 -11.73
CA SER A 417 6.68 3.44 -12.16
C SER A 417 7.72 4.56 -12.09
N ARG A 418 8.48 4.62 -10.99
CA ARG A 418 9.51 5.64 -10.75
C ARG A 418 10.66 5.57 -11.77
N HIS A 419 11.14 4.36 -12.10
CA HIS A 419 12.13 4.19 -13.17
C HIS A 419 11.59 4.67 -14.51
N LEU A 420 10.36 4.27 -14.88
CA LEU A 420 9.73 4.70 -16.13
C LEU A 420 9.57 6.23 -16.19
N PHE A 421 9.13 6.86 -15.09
CA PHE A 421 9.05 8.32 -15.01
C PHE A 421 10.41 8.98 -15.24
N ARG A 422 11.48 8.46 -14.63
CA ARG A 422 12.85 9.00 -14.83
C ARG A 422 13.31 8.94 -16.28
N TRP A 423 12.81 7.97 -17.05
CA TRP A 423 13.21 7.77 -18.45
C TRP A 423 12.35 8.56 -19.44
N THR A 424 11.05 8.62 -19.21
CA THR A 424 10.09 9.15 -20.20
C THR A 424 9.56 10.52 -19.83
N LYS A 425 9.57 10.86 -18.54
CA LYS A 425 8.95 12.07 -17.96
C LYS A 425 7.45 12.13 -18.22
N GLU A 426 6.81 11.00 -18.49
CA GLU A 426 5.38 10.93 -18.77
C GLU A 426 4.58 11.04 -17.47
N VAL A 427 3.58 11.94 -17.47
CA VAL A 427 2.71 12.17 -16.31
C VAL A 427 1.92 10.92 -15.93
N ALA A 428 1.65 10.00 -16.85
CA ALA A 428 0.97 8.73 -16.57
C ALA A 428 1.66 7.93 -15.45
N TYR A 429 3.00 7.91 -15.42
CA TYR A 429 3.74 7.22 -14.37
C TYR A 429 3.68 7.99 -13.04
N ALA A 430 3.74 9.32 -13.06
CA ALA A 430 3.55 10.14 -11.86
C ALA A 430 2.12 10.01 -11.28
N ASP A 431 1.11 9.90 -12.12
CA ASP A 431 -0.29 9.68 -11.75
C ASP A 431 -0.49 8.30 -11.13
N TYR A 432 0.14 7.26 -11.71
CA TYR A 432 0.16 5.94 -11.09
C TYR A 432 0.82 5.98 -9.70
N TYR A 433 1.97 6.66 -9.59
CA TYR A 433 2.68 6.77 -8.32
C TYR A 433 1.82 7.46 -7.25
N GLU A 434 1.15 8.56 -7.60
CA GLU A 434 0.21 9.27 -6.71
C GLU A 434 -0.93 8.33 -6.26
N ARG A 435 -1.53 7.60 -7.20
CA ARG A 435 -2.64 6.69 -6.95
C ARG A 435 -2.24 5.55 -6.01
N ALA A 436 -1.16 4.83 -6.34
CA ALA A 436 -0.70 3.68 -5.58
C ALA A 436 -0.17 4.07 -4.19
N LEU A 437 0.52 5.21 -4.06
CA LEU A 437 0.95 5.73 -2.76
C LEU A 437 -0.26 6.11 -1.89
N THR A 438 -1.17 6.90 -2.44
CA THR A 438 -2.33 7.44 -1.69
C THR A 438 -3.28 6.33 -1.23
N ASN A 439 -3.57 5.37 -2.10
CA ASN A 439 -4.63 4.39 -1.87
C ASN A 439 -4.10 3.02 -1.43
N GLY A 440 -2.91 2.63 -1.89
CA GLY A 440 -2.32 1.32 -1.62
C GLY A 440 -1.20 1.29 -0.58
N VAL A 441 -0.64 2.44 -0.18
CA VAL A 441 0.45 2.49 0.83
C VAL A 441 0.03 3.23 2.08
N LEU A 442 -0.46 4.46 2.00
CA LEU A 442 -0.74 5.26 3.20
C LEU A 442 -1.76 4.62 4.14
N GLY A 443 -2.72 3.86 3.58
CA GLY A 443 -3.74 3.16 4.35
C GLY A 443 -3.31 1.84 5.00
N ILE A 444 -2.04 1.41 4.85
CA ILE A 444 -1.56 0.12 5.39
C ILE A 444 -1.04 0.22 6.83
N GLN A 445 -0.79 1.43 7.34
CA GLN A 445 -0.43 1.69 8.73
C GLN A 445 -1.71 2.00 9.53
N ARG A 446 -1.89 1.38 10.70
CA ARG A 446 -3.09 1.59 11.54
C ARG A 446 -3.01 2.95 12.24
N GLY A 447 -3.50 4.00 11.60
CA GLY A 447 -3.55 5.34 12.20
C GLY A 447 -2.16 5.81 12.66
N THR A 448 -2.03 6.06 13.96
CA THR A 448 -0.76 6.50 14.59
C THR A 448 -0.15 5.41 15.48
N ASP A 449 -0.53 4.14 15.30
CA ASP A 449 -0.01 3.02 16.09
C ASP A 449 1.34 2.57 15.50
N PRO A 450 2.48 2.80 16.20
CA PRO A 450 3.78 2.44 15.66
C PRO A 450 3.90 0.92 15.52
N GLY A 451 4.27 0.45 14.33
CA GLY A 451 4.52 -0.98 14.07
C GLY A 451 3.28 -1.83 13.90
N VAL A 452 2.11 -1.24 13.66
CA VAL A 452 0.86 -1.96 13.38
C VAL A 452 0.48 -1.73 11.92
N MET A 453 0.76 -2.74 11.08
CA MET A 453 0.52 -2.69 9.63
C MET A 453 -0.20 -3.95 9.14
N ILE A 454 -0.93 -3.83 8.03
CA ILE A 454 -1.52 -4.97 7.32
C ILE A 454 -0.54 -5.63 6.34
N TYR A 455 -0.84 -6.88 5.99
CA TYR A 455 -0.16 -7.59 4.90
C TYR A 455 -0.90 -7.41 3.57
N MET A 456 -2.19 -7.77 3.57
CA MET A 456 -3.13 -7.63 2.45
C MET A 456 -4.09 -6.47 2.69
N LEU A 457 -4.47 -5.77 1.62
CA LEU A 457 -5.52 -4.74 1.63
C LEU A 457 -6.85 -5.34 1.12
N PRO A 458 -7.84 -5.61 2.01
CA PRO A 458 -9.11 -6.20 1.61
C PRO A 458 -9.88 -5.29 0.64
N LEU A 459 -10.43 -5.88 -0.44
CA LEU A 459 -11.29 -5.17 -1.40
C LEU A 459 -12.70 -5.76 -1.52
N GLY A 460 -12.95 -6.88 -0.83
CA GLY A 460 -14.25 -7.52 -0.79
C GLY A 460 -15.32 -6.62 -0.19
N ARG A 461 -16.57 -6.90 -0.53
CA ARG A 461 -17.75 -6.19 -0.03
C ARG A 461 -17.92 -6.40 1.47
N GLY A 462 -18.11 -5.30 2.21
CA GLY A 462 -18.29 -5.33 3.66
C GLY A 462 -17.12 -5.95 4.43
N LYS A 463 -15.91 -5.86 3.90
CA LYS A 463 -14.69 -6.37 4.56
C LYS A 463 -14.00 -5.26 5.35
N SER A 464 -13.03 -5.65 6.16
CA SER A 464 -12.29 -4.75 7.05
C SER A 464 -10.83 -5.17 7.11
N LYS A 465 -9.93 -4.19 7.25
CA LYS A 465 -8.49 -4.44 7.45
C LYS A 465 -8.21 -5.21 8.73
N ALA A 466 -9.09 -5.10 9.73
CA ALA A 466 -8.99 -5.81 11.00
C ALA A 466 -9.57 -7.23 10.98
N ARG A 467 -10.24 -7.65 9.89
CA ARG A 467 -10.91 -8.96 9.75
C ARG A 467 -10.53 -9.63 8.43
N SER A 468 -9.25 -9.89 8.27
CA SER A 468 -8.65 -10.65 7.17
C SER A 468 -7.94 -11.90 7.72
N TYR A 469 -7.34 -12.71 6.86
CA TYR A 469 -6.56 -13.85 7.36
C TYR A 469 -5.32 -13.38 8.13
N HIS A 470 -4.64 -12.33 7.66
CA HIS A 470 -3.49 -11.73 8.36
C HIS A 470 -3.88 -10.75 9.48
N ASN A 471 -5.01 -10.05 9.35
CA ASN A 471 -5.41 -8.92 10.20
C ASN A 471 -4.33 -7.84 10.31
N TRP A 472 -4.46 -6.94 11.29
CA TRP A 472 -3.36 -6.08 11.72
C TRP A 472 -2.26 -6.91 12.37
N GLY A 473 -1.02 -6.72 11.93
CA GLY A 473 0.11 -7.36 12.59
C GLY A 473 0.45 -6.72 13.94
N THR A 474 1.55 -7.18 14.55
CA THR A 474 2.00 -6.75 15.87
C THR A 474 3.44 -6.25 15.83
N GLN A 475 3.76 -5.37 16.79
CA GLN A 475 5.06 -4.70 16.91
C GLN A 475 6.27 -5.64 16.97
N PHE A 476 6.12 -6.84 17.53
CA PHE A 476 7.26 -7.71 17.84
C PHE A 476 7.08 -9.18 17.41
N ASN A 477 5.97 -9.53 16.74
CA ASN A 477 5.68 -10.94 16.40
C ASN A 477 5.16 -11.16 14.99
N SER A 478 5.05 -10.13 14.14
CA SER A 478 4.64 -10.30 12.74
C SER A 478 5.86 -10.43 11.83
N PHE A 479 6.60 -9.33 11.64
CA PHE A 479 7.81 -9.27 10.82
C PHE A 479 7.68 -9.91 9.44
N TRP A 480 6.50 -9.82 8.82
CA TRP A 480 6.26 -10.34 7.48
C TRP A 480 7.05 -9.57 6.40
N CYS A 481 7.08 -10.05 5.16
CA CYS A 481 7.69 -9.29 4.05
C CYS A 481 7.07 -7.88 3.92
N CYS A 482 5.74 -7.75 4.11
CA CYS A 482 5.02 -6.46 4.11
C CYS A 482 5.43 -5.54 5.26
N TYR A 483 5.89 -6.08 6.40
CA TYR A 483 6.49 -5.26 7.46
C TYR A 483 7.79 -4.64 6.98
N GLY A 484 8.63 -5.41 6.29
CA GLY A 484 9.88 -4.93 5.72
C GLY A 484 9.69 -3.82 4.67
N THR A 485 8.83 -4.04 3.69
CA THR A 485 8.54 -3.02 2.66
C THR A 485 7.73 -1.84 3.21
N GLY A 486 6.86 -2.07 4.20
CA GLY A 486 6.13 -1.03 4.91
C GLY A 486 7.07 -0.03 5.59
N ILE A 487 8.00 -0.51 6.42
CA ILE A 487 8.96 0.37 7.11
C ILE A 487 9.85 1.14 6.13
N GLU A 488 10.19 0.57 4.97
CA GLU A 488 10.93 1.29 3.94
C GLU A 488 10.08 2.38 3.28
N SER A 489 8.83 2.07 2.93
CA SER A 489 7.90 3.00 2.28
C SER A 489 7.70 4.27 3.11
N PHE A 490 7.38 4.10 4.40
CA PHE A 490 7.15 5.23 5.30
C PHE A 490 8.43 6.00 5.67
N SER A 491 9.61 5.43 5.42
CA SER A 491 10.91 6.10 5.64
C SER A 491 11.32 7.05 4.51
N LYS A 492 10.69 6.93 3.34
CA LYS A 492 11.11 7.62 2.11
C LYS A 492 9.98 8.35 1.38
N LEU A 493 8.91 8.73 2.07
CA LEU A 493 7.75 9.41 1.48
C LEU A 493 8.08 10.72 0.72
N GLY A 494 9.30 11.28 0.88
CA GLY A 494 9.80 12.43 0.11
C GLY A 494 10.56 12.09 -1.19
N ASP A 495 10.89 10.83 -1.46
CA ASP A 495 11.86 10.41 -2.49
C ASP A 495 11.41 10.58 -3.96
N SER A 496 10.12 10.85 -4.13
CA SER A 496 9.45 10.91 -5.42
C SER A 496 8.54 12.14 -5.52
N ILE A 497 8.74 13.15 -4.67
CA ILE A 497 8.10 14.46 -4.83
C ILE A 497 8.80 15.25 -5.95
N TYR A 498 10.12 15.16 -6.00
CA TYR A 498 10.98 15.97 -6.85
C TYR A 498 11.98 15.13 -7.65
N PHE A 499 12.18 15.48 -8.92
CA PHE A 499 13.23 14.91 -9.78
C PHE A 499 13.98 16.01 -10.50
N GLU A 500 15.27 15.80 -10.75
CA GLU A 500 16.15 16.82 -11.31
C GLU A 500 16.68 16.44 -12.70
N GLU A 501 16.51 17.36 -13.66
CA GLU A 501 17.21 17.33 -14.92
C GLU A 501 18.47 18.21 -14.84
N LYS A 502 19.64 17.58 -14.99
CA LYS A 502 20.91 18.30 -15.03
C LYS A 502 21.09 18.98 -16.38
N GLY A 503 21.73 20.15 -16.36
CA GLY A 503 22.07 20.91 -17.56
C GLY A 503 22.59 22.29 -17.19
N ASN A 504 22.94 23.10 -18.20
CA ASN A 504 23.38 24.49 -17.98
C ASN A 504 22.29 25.33 -17.30
N SER A 505 21.03 25.02 -17.58
CA SER A 505 19.85 25.52 -16.87
C SER A 505 19.14 24.32 -16.25
N PRO A 506 19.35 24.01 -14.95
CA PRO A 506 18.80 22.81 -14.35
C PRO A 506 17.26 22.86 -14.33
N GLY A 507 16.63 21.70 -14.45
CA GLY A 507 15.18 21.53 -14.38
C GLY A 507 14.76 20.78 -13.11
N LEU A 508 13.72 21.24 -12.42
CA LEU A 508 13.10 20.53 -11.30
C LEU A 508 11.69 20.09 -11.70
N TYR A 509 11.44 18.79 -11.71
CA TYR A 509 10.13 18.19 -11.90
C TYR A 509 9.47 17.99 -10.53
N ILE A 510 8.36 18.69 -10.30
CA ILE A 510 7.52 18.57 -9.11
C ILE A 510 6.33 17.70 -9.49
N ILE A 511 6.35 16.44 -9.05
CA ILE A 511 5.39 15.43 -9.51
C ILE A 511 4.34 15.06 -8.47
N GLN A 512 4.60 15.29 -7.19
CA GLN A 512 3.63 15.10 -6.11
C GLN A 512 3.35 16.43 -5.40
N TYR A 513 2.08 16.70 -5.11
CA TYR A 513 1.65 17.86 -4.33
C TYR A 513 1.50 17.47 -2.87
N ILE A 514 2.64 17.30 -2.19
CA ILE A 514 2.74 16.93 -0.78
C ILE A 514 3.37 18.12 -0.02
N PRO A 515 2.78 18.57 1.10
CA PRO A 515 3.36 19.63 1.94
C PRO A 515 4.81 19.32 2.33
N SER A 516 5.74 20.11 1.80
CA SER A 516 7.17 19.82 1.90
C SER A 516 8.03 21.03 1.60
N SER A 517 9.29 20.97 2.01
CA SER A 517 10.35 21.89 1.58
C SER A 517 11.51 21.12 0.98
N LEU A 518 12.17 21.74 -0.01
CA LEU A 518 13.34 21.22 -0.72
C LEU A 518 14.44 22.29 -0.72
N ASP A 519 15.64 21.92 -0.28
CA ASP A 519 16.86 22.67 -0.57
C ASP A 519 17.41 22.29 -1.95
N TRP A 520 16.98 23.00 -2.98
CA TRP A 520 17.34 22.69 -4.35
C TRP A 520 18.71 23.28 -4.71
N LYS A 521 19.75 22.47 -4.47
CA LYS A 521 21.16 22.88 -4.62
C LYS A 521 21.50 23.40 -6.02
N SER A 522 21.14 22.69 -7.09
CA SER A 522 21.48 23.11 -8.46
C SER A 522 20.74 24.37 -8.89
N GLY A 523 19.51 24.57 -8.40
CA GLY A 523 18.76 25.81 -8.62
C GLY A 523 19.20 26.97 -7.72
N GLN A 524 20.00 26.69 -6.67
CA GLN A 524 20.45 27.64 -5.65
C GLN A 524 19.28 28.35 -4.94
N VAL A 525 18.20 27.62 -4.67
CA VAL A 525 16.99 28.14 -4.01
C VAL A 525 16.37 27.11 -3.06
N LEU A 526 15.60 27.59 -2.10
CA LEU A 526 14.68 26.77 -1.32
C LEU A 526 13.29 26.79 -1.97
N VAL A 527 12.70 25.62 -2.18
CA VAL A 527 11.35 25.44 -2.72
C VAL A 527 10.45 24.93 -1.61
N SER A 528 9.39 25.66 -1.26
CA SER A 528 8.40 25.23 -0.26
C SER A 528 7.03 25.04 -0.92
N GLN A 529 6.41 23.90 -0.67
CA GLN A 529 5.06 23.55 -1.09
C GLN A 529 4.11 23.61 0.10
N LYS A 530 3.08 24.44 -0.01
CA LYS A 530 1.92 24.43 0.88
C LYS A 530 0.69 23.99 0.11
N ILE A 531 0.00 22.98 0.63
CA ILE A 531 -1.23 22.44 0.04
C ILE A 531 -2.35 22.70 1.03
N GLU A 532 -3.45 23.29 0.56
CA GLU A 532 -4.68 23.35 1.36
C GLU A 532 -5.32 21.96 1.44
N PRO A 533 -5.81 21.53 2.61
CA PRO A 533 -6.47 20.23 2.74
C PRO A 533 -7.62 20.08 1.74
N ALA A 534 -7.64 18.96 1.02
CA ALA A 534 -8.75 18.62 0.14
C ALA A 534 -10.03 18.38 0.97
N VAL A 535 -11.14 18.94 0.51
CA VAL A 535 -12.46 18.83 1.15
C VAL A 535 -13.52 18.55 0.09
N SER A 536 -14.61 17.87 0.45
CA SER A 536 -15.65 17.49 -0.51
C SER A 536 -16.52 18.68 -0.97
N TRP A 537 -16.71 19.69 -0.12
CA TRP A 537 -17.55 20.87 -0.39
C TRP A 537 -16.86 21.98 -1.21
N ASP A 538 -15.55 21.90 -1.42
CA ASP A 538 -14.78 22.81 -2.29
C ASP A 538 -13.88 21.97 -3.20
N ASN A 539 -14.28 21.84 -4.45
CA ASN A 539 -13.70 20.89 -5.39
C ASN A 539 -12.37 21.32 -6.00
N ARG A 540 -11.56 22.09 -5.31
CA ARG A 540 -10.29 22.62 -5.81
C ARG A 540 -9.15 22.21 -4.90
N LEU A 541 -8.15 21.56 -5.49
CA LEU A 541 -6.84 21.43 -4.87
C LEU A 541 -6.11 22.76 -5.03
N ARG A 542 -5.77 23.42 -3.92
CA ARG A 542 -4.96 24.65 -3.93
C ARG A 542 -3.54 24.35 -3.49
N VAL A 543 -2.61 24.64 -4.37
CA VAL A 543 -1.16 24.47 -4.15
C VAL A 543 -0.50 25.83 -4.23
N THR A 544 0.32 26.14 -3.24
CA THR A 544 1.22 27.30 -3.25
C THR A 544 2.65 26.82 -3.20
N ILE A 545 3.44 27.18 -4.20
CA ILE A 545 4.88 26.96 -4.23
C ILE A 545 5.57 28.31 -4.03
N THR A 546 6.39 28.42 -3.00
CA THR A 546 7.14 29.64 -2.67
C THR A 546 8.62 29.38 -2.82
N ILE A 547 9.31 30.33 -3.44
CA ILE A 547 10.76 30.28 -3.62
C ILE A 547 11.43 31.28 -2.68
N SER A 548 12.48 30.83 -2.01
CA SER A 548 13.29 31.68 -1.14
C SER A 548 14.79 31.46 -1.39
N SER A 549 15.60 32.46 -1.04
CA SER A 549 17.06 32.35 -1.16
C SER A 549 17.59 31.36 -0.14
N ASN A 550 18.56 30.54 -0.54
CA ASN A 550 19.33 29.67 0.35
C ASN A 550 20.67 30.31 0.79
N GLY A 551 20.78 31.65 0.73
CA GLY A 551 22.00 32.40 1.09
C GLY A 551 22.80 32.95 -0.10
N HIS A 552 22.40 32.66 -1.34
CA HIS A 552 22.99 33.22 -2.56
C HIS A 552 22.25 34.50 -3.00
N SER A 553 22.98 35.48 -3.55
CA SER A 553 22.46 36.81 -3.92
C SER A 553 21.52 36.83 -5.14
N SER A 554 21.54 35.77 -5.96
CA SER A 554 20.59 35.55 -7.07
C SER A 554 20.60 34.07 -7.48
N GLY A 555 19.43 33.44 -7.65
CA GLY A 555 19.35 32.06 -8.12
C GLY A 555 19.87 31.87 -9.55
N ALA A 556 20.21 30.64 -9.94
CA ALA A 556 20.57 30.33 -11.32
C ALA A 556 19.33 30.41 -12.24
N VAL A 557 19.54 30.59 -13.55
CA VAL A 557 18.45 30.39 -14.52
C VAL A 557 18.08 28.91 -14.50
N SER A 558 16.85 28.60 -14.15
CA SER A 558 16.40 27.22 -14.00
C SER A 558 14.91 27.08 -14.31
N THR A 559 14.47 25.84 -14.53
CA THR A 559 13.10 25.53 -14.94
C THR A 559 12.38 24.75 -13.84
N LEU A 560 11.20 25.20 -13.43
CA LEU A 560 10.27 24.40 -12.63
C LEU A 560 9.22 23.77 -13.56
N ASN A 561 9.10 22.45 -13.52
CA ASN A 561 8.10 21.66 -14.25
C ASN A 561 7.06 21.14 -13.26
N LEU A 562 5.87 21.73 -13.25
CA LEU A 562 4.78 21.37 -12.33
C LEU A 562 3.81 20.42 -13.02
N ARG A 563 3.56 19.24 -12.44
CA ARG A 563 2.64 18.24 -13.01
C ARG A 563 1.21 18.80 -13.06
N ILE A 564 0.57 18.78 -14.22
CA ILE A 564 -0.89 18.96 -14.32
C ILE A 564 -1.51 17.54 -14.35
N PRO A 565 -2.11 17.05 -13.25
CA PRO A 565 -2.53 15.65 -13.13
C PRO A 565 -3.59 15.26 -14.17
N SER A 566 -3.64 14.01 -14.63
CA SER A 566 -4.69 13.60 -15.59
C SER A 566 -6.11 13.63 -15.02
N TRP A 567 -6.27 13.53 -13.70
CA TRP A 567 -7.58 13.57 -13.05
C TRP A 567 -8.19 14.98 -13.01
N THR A 568 -7.42 16.05 -13.26
CA THR A 568 -7.95 17.42 -13.26
C THR A 568 -8.63 17.76 -14.58
N HIS A 569 -9.55 18.72 -14.55
CA HIS A 569 -10.18 19.24 -15.77
C HIS A 569 -9.57 20.59 -16.19
N SER A 570 -9.41 20.84 -17.50
CA SER A 570 -8.85 22.10 -18.00
C SER A 570 -9.74 23.31 -17.69
N SER A 571 -11.07 23.13 -17.74
CA SER A 571 -12.02 24.17 -17.35
C SER A 571 -11.97 24.35 -15.83
N GLY A 572 -11.69 25.58 -15.38
CA GLY A 572 -11.58 25.93 -13.97
C GLY A 572 -10.18 25.74 -13.37
N ALA A 573 -9.25 25.11 -14.07
CA ALA A 573 -7.86 25.06 -13.65
C ALA A 573 -7.17 26.42 -13.84
N LYS A 574 -6.42 26.86 -12.84
CA LYS A 574 -5.72 28.16 -12.86
C LYS A 574 -4.32 28.03 -12.31
N ALA A 575 -3.37 28.68 -12.97
CA ALA A 575 -2.02 28.88 -12.45
C ALA A 575 -1.65 30.36 -12.47
N THR A 576 -0.94 30.84 -11.45
CA THR A 576 -0.36 32.20 -11.45
C THR A 576 1.08 32.19 -11.00
N LEU A 577 1.87 33.14 -11.51
CA LEU A 577 3.20 33.48 -11.01
C LEU A 577 3.17 34.94 -10.53
N ASN A 578 3.40 35.16 -9.24
CA ASN A 578 3.35 36.48 -8.61
C ASN A 578 2.04 37.24 -8.91
N GLY A 579 0.92 36.51 -8.93
CA GLY A 579 -0.42 37.04 -9.21
C GLY A 579 -0.73 37.25 -10.70
N LYS A 580 0.19 36.95 -11.62
CA LYS A 580 -0.06 36.99 -13.07
C LYS A 580 -0.44 35.61 -13.58
N ASP A 581 -1.52 35.54 -14.34
CA ASP A 581 -2.03 34.27 -14.88
C ASP A 581 -1.02 33.63 -15.84
N LEU A 582 -0.90 32.29 -15.75
CA LEU A 582 -0.09 31.47 -16.63
C LEU A 582 -1.00 30.62 -17.53
N SER A 583 -0.58 30.41 -18.77
CA SER A 583 -1.23 29.44 -19.65
C SER A 583 -0.93 28.02 -19.17
N LEU A 584 -1.97 27.26 -18.86
CA LEU A 584 -1.84 25.86 -18.47
C LEU A 584 -1.79 24.95 -19.71
N PRO A 585 -0.94 23.91 -19.72
CA PRO A 585 -1.05 22.84 -20.70
C PRO A 585 -2.28 21.97 -20.43
N THR A 586 -2.59 21.07 -21.35
CA THR A 586 -3.64 20.06 -21.13
C THR A 586 -3.27 19.12 -19.96
N PRO A 587 -4.24 18.67 -19.14
CA PRO A 587 -4.04 17.63 -18.14
C PRO A 587 -3.24 16.44 -18.68
N GLY A 588 -2.37 15.86 -17.85
CA GLY A 588 -1.40 14.84 -18.27
C GLY A 588 -0.09 15.41 -18.81
N ASN A 589 0.21 16.70 -18.59
CA ASN A 589 1.45 17.36 -19.04
C ASN A 589 2.07 18.22 -17.93
N PHE A 590 3.24 18.81 -18.20
CA PHE A 590 3.93 19.71 -17.27
C PHE A 590 3.79 21.18 -17.65
N LEU A 591 3.46 22.02 -16.66
CA LEU A 591 3.64 23.47 -16.76
C LEU A 591 5.11 23.80 -16.50
N ALA A 592 5.84 24.16 -17.56
CA ALA A 592 7.25 24.55 -17.48
C ALA A 592 7.40 26.07 -17.31
N ILE A 593 8.14 26.49 -16.29
CA ILE A 593 8.42 27.90 -16.00
C ILE A 593 9.94 28.07 -15.88
N THR A 594 10.56 28.77 -16.83
CA THR A 594 12.00 29.06 -16.82
C THR A 594 12.26 30.48 -16.41
N LYS A 595 13.08 30.68 -15.37
CA LYS A 595 13.40 32.02 -14.87
C LYS A 595 14.69 31.98 -14.02
N THR A 596 15.23 33.17 -13.76
CA THR A 596 16.06 33.41 -12.57
C THR A 596 15.13 33.57 -11.37
N TRP A 597 15.11 32.57 -10.49
CA TRP A 597 14.22 32.59 -9.32
C TRP A 597 14.72 33.54 -8.23
N GLY A 598 13.82 34.36 -7.72
CA GLY A 598 14.10 35.34 -6.67
C GLY A 598 13.37 35.02 -5.36
N GLN A 599 13.81 35.65 -4.27
CA GLN A 599 13.11 35.58 -2.99
C GLN A 599 11.68 36.11 -3.13
N GLY A 600 10.71 35.32 -2.68
CA GLY A 600 9.29 35.69 -2.70
C GLY A 600 8.57 35.38 -4.01
N ASP A 601 9.26 34.81 -5.01
CA ASP A 601 8.57 34.26 -6.18
C ASP A 601 7.57 33.19 -5.70
N LYS A 602 6.31 33.34 -6.14
CA LYS A 602 5.18 32.52 -5.70
C LYS A 602 4.41 32.01 -6.90
N ILE A 603 4.28 30.69 -6.99
CA ILE A 603 3.41 30.01 -7.94
C ILE A 603 2.18 29.51 -7.18
N THR A 604 1.00 29.74 -7.72
CA THR A 604 -0.25 29.16 -7.19
C THR A 604 -0.90 28.31 -8.25
N LEU A 605 -1.35 27.11 -7.88
CA LEU A 605 -2.21 26.26 -8.69
C LEU A 605 -3.56 26.08 -8.00
N GLU A 606 -4.64 26.22 -8.76
CA GLU A 606 -5.97 25.78 -8.38
C GLU A 606 -6.43 24.73 -9.40
N LEU A 607 -6.55 23.48 -8.96
CA LEU A 607 -6.84 22.33 -9.82
C LEU A 607 -8.19 21.71 -9.43
N PRO A 608 -9.19 21.70 -10.33
CA PRO A 608 -10.47 21.05 -10.06
C PRO A 608 -10.33 19.55 -9.83
N MET A 609 -10.74 19.09 -8.65
CA MET A 609 -10.94 17.68 -8.32
C MET A 609 -12.33 17.25 -8.76
N ILE A 610 -12.40 16.19 -9.57
CA ILE A 610 -13.66 15.65 -10.09
C ILE A 610 -14.01 14.32 -9.44
N LEU A 611 -15.30 14.09 -9.24
CA LEU A 611 -15.83 12.76 -9.00
C LEU A 611 -15.85 12.00 -10.32
N ARG A 612 -15.36 10.77 -10.30
CA ARG A 612 -15.37 9.86 -11.44
C ARG A 612 -15.63 8.43 -10.96
N THR A 613 -16.12 7.59 -11.86
CA THR A 613 -16.17 6.15 -11.64
C THR A 613 -15.12 5.45 -12.50
N GLU A 614 -14.71 4.27 -12.05
CA GLU A 614 -13.76 3.42 -12.75
C GLU A 614 -14.27 1.98 -12.71
N ALA A 615 -14.54 1.40 -13.88
CA ALA A 615 -14.98 0.01 -13.97
C ALA A 615 -13.87 -0.92 -13.48
N ILE A 616 -14.26 -2.01 -12.80
CA ILE A 616 -13.34 -3.08 -12.49
C ILE A 616 -12.76 -3.66 -13.79
N GLN A 617 -11.49 -4.07 -13.76
CA GLN A 617 -10.85 -4.71 -14.91
C GLN A 617 -11.37 -6.14 -15.07
N ASP A 618 -12.57 -6.26 -15.61
CA ASP A 618 -13.23 -7.51 -15.90
C ASP A 618 -13.97 -7.42 -17.23
N ASP A 619 -13.73 -8.37 -18.13
CA ASP A 619 -14.35 -8.37 -19.47
C ASP A 619 -15.68 -9.12 -19.54
N ARG A 620 -16.13 -9.73 -18.42
CA ARG A 620 -17.38 -10.49 -18.40
C ARG A 620 -18.58 -9.54 -18.27
N PRO A 621 -19.62 -9.70 -19.09
CA PRO A 621 -20.78 -8.79 -19.08
C PRO A 621 -21.49 -8.69 -17.73
N GLU A 622 -21.51 -9.75 -16.92
CA GLU A 622 -22.17 -9.74 -15.60
C GLU A 622 -21.51 -8.82 -14.56
N TYR A 623 -20.26 -8.39 -14.79
CA TYR A 623 -19.53 -7.46 -13.93
C TYR A 623 -19.42 -6.04 -14.52
N ALA A 624 -20.06 -5.77 -15.66
CA ALA A 624 -19.96 -4.48 -16.35
C ALA A 624 -20.43 -3.27 -15.51
N SER A 625 -21.32 -3.51 -14.53
CA SER A 625 -21.81 -2.49 -13.60
C SER A 625 -20.94 -2.31 -12.36
N VAL A 626 -19.89 -3.11 -12.16
CA VAL A 626 -19.02 -3.03 -10.97
C VAL A 626 -18.01 -1.91 -11.14
N GLN A 627 -18.15 -0.86 -10.34
CA GLN A 627 -17.36 0.37 -10.46
C GLN A 627 -16.85 0.85 -9.10
N ALA A 628 -15.62 1.37 -9.08
CA ALA A 628 -15.07 2.15 -7.98
C ALA A 628 -15.40 3.64 -8.15
N VAL A 629 -15.43 4.39 -7.05
CA VAL A 629 -15.66 5.85 -7.05
C VAL A 629 -14.39 6.56 -6.62
N LEU A 630 -13.93 7.54 -7.40
CA LEU A 630 -12.74 8.32 -7.08
C LEU A 630 -13.04 9.82 -7.07
N TYR A 631 -12.35 10.55 -6.21
CA TYR A 631 -12.36 12.01 -6.13
C TYR A 631 -10.94 12.56 -6.25
N GLY A 632 -10.61 13.11 -7.42
CA GLY A 632 -9.22 13.41 -7.75
C GLY A 632 -8.34 12.14 -7.63
N PRO A 633 -7.28 12.15 -6.80
CA PRO A 633 -6.44 10.97 -6.56
C PRO A 633 -6.97 9.99 -5.50
N TYR A 634 -8.02 10.35 -4.75
CA TYR A 634 -8.53 9.55 -3.64
C TYR A 634 -9.56 8.53 -4.11
N LEU A 635 -9.32 7.25 -3.83
CA LEU A 635 -10.30 6.19 -3.94
C LEU A 635 -11.25 6.25 -2.74
N LEU A 636 -12.55 6.32 -3.00
CA LEU A 636 -13.57 6.37 -1.96
C LEU A 636 -14.13 4.97 -1.70
N ALA A 637 -14.27 4.62 -0.43
CA ALA A 637 -14.93 3.41 0.05
C ALA A 637 -16.13 3.79 0.92
N GLY A 638 -17.20 2.99 0.86
CA GLY A 638 -18.43 3.25 1.62
C GLY A 638 -18.49 2.45 2.90
N HIS A 639 -18.91 3.10 4.00
CA HIS A 639 -19.26 2.39 5.24
C HIS A 639 -20.38 1.38 4.96
N SER A 640 -20.05 0.10 5.02
CA SER A 640 -20.98 -0.97 4.65
C SER A 640 -20.57 -2.31 5.19
N SER A 641 -21.55 -3.12 5.59
CA SER A 641 -21.40 -4.52 5.96
C SER A 641 -21.71 -5.49 4.81
N GLY A 642 -21.89 -5.00 3.58
CA GLY A 642 -22.05 -5.83 2.38
C GLY A 642 -22.96 -5.24 1.31
N ASP A 643 -23.81 -4.28 1.66
CA ASP A 643 -24.57 -3.48 0.69
C ASP A 643 -23.62 -2.70 -0.24
N TRP A 644 -24.01 -2.56 -1.49
CA TRP A 644 -23.13 -2.06 -2.55
C TRP A 644 -23.87 -1.53 -3.78
N ASP A 645 -25.21 -1.55 -3.79
CA ASP A 645 -26.02 -1.11 -4.92
C ASP A 645 -26.30 0.39 -4.82
N ILE A 646 -25.74 1.19 -5.74
CA ILE A 646 -25.99 2.63 -5.87
C ILE A 646 -27.22 2.84 -6.78
N GLU A 647 -28.07 3.83 -6.49
CA GLU A 647 -29.32 4.08 -7.22
C GLU A 647 -29.04 4.54 -8.65
N THR A 648 -29.73 3.92 -9.62
CA THR A 648 -29.47 4.11 -11.05
C THR A 648 -30.77 4.38 -11.80
N LYS A 649 -31.37 5.54 -11.52
CA LYS A 649 -32.37 6.07 -12.45
C LYS A 649 -31.62 6.62 -13.67
N SER A 650 -31.75 5.92 -14.79
CA SER A 650 -31.17 6.28 -16.09
C SER A 650 -31.38 7.77 -16.36
N THR A 651 -30.30 8.50 -16.66
CA THR A 651 -30.14 9.97 -16.87
C THR A 651 -29.67 10.85 -15.70
N THR A 652 -29.43 10.30 -14.50
CA THR A 652 -28.97 11.12 -13.35
C THR A 652 -27.45 11.38 -13.41
N ALA A 653 -27.02 12.65 -13.26
CA ALA A 653 -25.59 12.98 -13.19
C ALA A 653 -24.96 12.41 -11.91
N LEU A 654 -23.67 12.02 -11.96
CA LEU A 654 -22.95 11.48 -10.79
C LEU A 654 -23.00 12.44 -9.58
N SER A 655 -23.01 13.76 -9.83
CA SER A 655 -23.13 14.80 -8.81
C SER A 655 -24.46 14.82 -8.05
N ASP A 656 -25.52 14.28 -8.63
CA ASP A 656 -26.84 14.19 -7.98
C ASP A 656 -27.00 12.88 -7.19
N LEU A 657 -26.23 11.85 -7.57
CA LEU A 657 -26.14 10.57 -6.88
C LEU A 657 -25.17 10.62 -5.70
N ILE A 658 -24.07 11.36 -5.85
CA ILE A 658 -22.99 11.46 -4.86
C ILE A 658 -22.79 12.93 -4.50
N THR A 659 -23.24 13.30 -3.31
CA THR A 659 -23.25 14.68 -2.83
C THR A 659 -22.23 14.90 -1.71
N PRO A 660 -21.55 16.05 -1.65
CA PRO A 660 -20.55 16.29 -0.61
C PRO A 660 -21.19 16.43 0.77
N VAL A 661 -20.53 15.87 1.79
CA VAL A 661 -20.89 16.10 3.21
C VAL A 661 -20.43 17.51 3.61
N PRO A 662 -21.31 18.41 4.08
CA PRO A 662 -20.91 19.76 4.51
C PRO A 662 -20.00 19.78 5.74
N ALA A 663 -19.16 20.81 5.86
CA ALA A 663 -18.22 20.99 6.97
C ALA A 663 -18.88 20.95 8.35
N ASP A 664 -20.08 21.52 8.47
CA ASP A 664 -20.77 21.69 9.75
C ASP A 664 -21.36 20.37 10.28
N TYR A 665 -21.45 19.32 9.46
CA TYR A 665 -22.05 18.04 9.89
C TYR A 665 -21.30 17.41 11.07
N ASN A 666 -19.97 17.52 11.12
CA ASN A 666 -19.19 17.02 12.26
C ASN A 666 -19.55 17.73 13.57
N SER A 667 -19.97 18.99 13.50
CA SER A 667 -20.38 19.73 14.70
C SER A 667 -21.74 19.28 15.26
N ASP A 668 -22.53 18.55 14.46
CA ASP A 668 -23.83 18.00 14.86
C ASP A 668 -23.74 16.51 15.27
N LEU A 669 -22.54 15.90 15.28
CA LEU A 669 -22.34 14.50 15.66
C LEU A 669 -22.31 14.33 17.18
N ILE A 670 -23.08 13.38 17.68
CA ILE A 670 -23.26 13.11 19.10
C ILE A 670 -23.22 11.62 19.41
N SER A 671 -23.00 11.32 20.68
CA SER A 671 -23.25 10.01 21.30
C SER A 671 -24.00 10.16 22.61
N LEU A 672 -24.93 9.24 22.86
CA LEU A 672 -25.79 9.24 24.05
C LEU A 672 -25.31 8.16 25.00
N MET A 673 -24.81 8.56 26.18
CA MET A 673 -24.11 7.67 27.11
C MET A 673 -24.81 7.53 28.45
N GLN A 674 -24.64 6.39 29.10
CA GLN A 674 -25.01 6.17 30.50
C GLN A 674 -23.91 5.39 31.25
N GLU A 675 -23.81 5.63 32.55
CA GLU A 675 -22.89 4.93 33.43
C GLU A 675 -23.64 3.85 34.23
N SER A 676 -23.09 2.63 34.27
CA SER A 676 -23.55 1.59 35.20
C SER A 676 -22.36 0.77 35.68
N GLY A 677 -22.26 0.61 37.00
CA GLY A 677 -21.05 0.09 37.64
C GLY A 677 -19.82 0.92 37.26
N ASN A 678 -18.76 0.25 36.79
CA ASN A 678 -17.50 0.88 36.37
C ASN A 678 -17.37 0.98 34.84
N SER A 679 -18.48 0.95 34.09
CA SER A 679 -18.45 0.99 32.63
C SER A 679 -19.41 2.04 32.08
N THR A 680 -18.95 2.71 31.02
CA THR A 680 -19.76 3.59 30.20
C THR A 680 -20.40 2.78 29.08
N PHE A 681 -21.69 2.98 28.89
CA PHE A 681 -22.46 2.42 27.79
C PHE A 681 -22.94 3.52 26.88
N VAL A 682 -23.06 3.23 25.60
CA VAL A 682 -23.52 4.15 24.56
C VAL A 682 -24.71 3.54 23.83
N LEU A 683 -25.62 4.41 23.40
CA LEU A 683 -26.72 4.06 22.51
C LEU A 683 -26.14 3.63 21.16
N THR A 684 -26.52 2.44 20.67
CA THR A 684 -25.91 1.85 19.47
C THR A 684 -26.99 1.25 18.57
N ASN A 685 -26.84 1.40 17.25
CA ASN A 685 -27.58 0.63 16.27
C ASN A 685 -26.97 -0.78 16.12
N SER A 686 -27.74 -1.80 16.53
CA SER A 686 -27.41 -3.21 16.33
C SER A 686 -28.52 -3.87 15.51
N ASN A 687 -28.25 -4.11 14.23
CA ASN A 687 -29.16 -4.80 13.30
C ASN A 687 -30.57 -4.18 13.23
N GLN A 688 -30.66 -2.86 13.03
CA GLN A 688 -31.92 -2.10 12.96
C GLN A 688 -32.70 -2.00 14.28
N SER A 689 -32.11 -2.43 15.38
CA SER A 689 -32.63 -2.23 16.74
C SER A 689 -31.65 -1.39 17.55
N ILE A 690 -32.18 -0.51 18.39
CA ILE A 690 -31.34 0.33 19.26
C ILE A 690 -31.11 -0.35 20.61
N GLN A 691 -29.85 -0.42 21.03
CA GLN A 691 -29.42 -1.08 22.26
C GLN A 691 -28.42 -0.21 23.02
N MET A 692 -28.18 -0.53 24.29
CA MET A 692 -27.02 -0.01 25.02
C MET A 692 -25.87 -1.00 24.94
N GLU A 693 -24.74 -0.54 24.39
CA GLU A 693 -23.50 -1.32 24.28
C GLU A 693 -22.36 -0.63 25.01
N LYS A 694 -21.30 -1.37 25.32
CA LYS A 694 -20.13 -0.81 26.00
C LYS A 694 -19.47 0.24 25.09
N TYR A 695 -19.03 1.35 25.67
CA TYR A 695 -18.39 2.44 24.93
C TYR A 695 -17.22 1.90 24.08
N PRO A 696 -17.27 2.05 22.73
CA PRO A 696 -16.31 1.45 21.82
C PRO A 696 -15.03 2.28 21.63
N GLU A 697 -14.00 1.64 21.08
CA GLU A 697 -12.81 2.35 20.56
C GLU A 697 -13.16 3.03 19.22
N ALA A 698 -12.63 4.23 18.99
CA ALA A 698 -12.78 4.94 17.72
C ALA A 698 -12.13 4.17 16.57
N GLY A 699 -12.70 4.28 15.37
CA GLY A 699 -12.22 3.55 14.20
C GLY A 699 -12.77 2.12 14.08
N THR A 700 -13.86 1.79 14.78
CA THR A 700 -14.52 0.48 14.77
C THR A 700 -15.97 0.58 14.27
N ASP A 701 -16.55 -0.54 13.81
CA ASP A 701 -17.98 -0.57 13.44
C ASP A 701 -18.88 -0.16 14.61
N ALA A 702 -18.50 -0.52 15.85
CA ALA A 702 -19.26 -0.15 17.04
C ALA A 702 -19.23 1.37 17.30
N ALA A 703 -18.10 2.04 17.05
CA ALA A 703 -18.01 3.51 17.12
C ALA A 703 -18.91 4.18 16.07
N VAL A 704 -18.92 3.64 14.85
CA VAL A 704 -19.83 4.07 13.79
C VAL A 704 -21.29 3.92 14.21
N SER A 705 -21.68 2.72 14.67
CA SER A 705 -23.05 2.43 15.11
C SER A 705 -23.49 3.20 16.36
N GLY A 706 -22.54 3.68 17.18
CA GLY A 706 -22.77 4.49 18.39
C GLY A 706 -22.76 6.00 18.15
N THR A 707 -22.61 6.43 16.89
CA THR A 707 -22.55 7.84 16.50
C THR A 707 -23.80 8.23 15.72
N PHE A 708 -24.40 9.37 16.11
CA PHE A 708 -25.60 9.91 15.47
C PHE A 708 -25.41 11.38 15.10
N ARG A 709 -26.03 11.82 14.02
CA ARG A 709 -26.17 13.25 13.71
C ARG A 709 -27.47 13.78 14.30
N LEU A 710 -27.37 14.82 15.13
CA LEU A 710 -28.51 15.46 15.77
C LEU A 710 -29.08 16.56 14.87
N ILE A 711 -30.22 16.30 14.24
CA ILE A 711 -30.86 17.26 13.33
C ILE A 711 -31.92 18.07 14.08
N SER A 712 -31.77 19.39 14.15
CA SER A 712 -32.80 20.28 14.69
C SER A 712 -33.71 20.84 13.60
N LEU A 713 -35.03 20.71 13.78
CA LEU A 713 -36.02 21.26 12.85
C LEU A 713 -36.16 22.79 12.93
N ASP A 714 -35.65 23.42 13.99
CA ASP A 714 -35.76 24.85 14.22
C ASP A 714 -34.57 25.65 13.59
N LYS A 715 -33.82 25.03 12.67
CA LYS A 715 -32.77 25.60 11.79
C LYS A 715 -31.53 26.24 12.44
N SER A 716 -31.20 25.91 13.68
CA SER A 716 -29.91 26.28 14.28
C SER A 716 -28.96 25.08 14.33
N SER A 717 -27.71 25.23 13.88
CA SER A 717 -26.63 24.23 14.08
C SER A 717 -26.48 23.89 15.57
N VAL A 718 -26.24 22.63 15.90
CA VAL A 718 -26.30 22.14 17.28
C VAL A 718 -24.91 21.73 17.73
N LYS A 719 -24.19 22.63 18.40
CA LYS A 719 -22.91 22.27 19.02
C LYS A 719 -23.13 21.55 20.36
N PRO A 720 -22.51 20.39 20.63
CA PRO A 720 -22.61 19.68 21.92
C PRO A 720 -22.10 20.52 23.11
N SER A 721 -21.09 21.37 22.88
CA SER A 721 -20.57 22.33 23.87
C SER A 721 -21.58 23.42 24.28
N GLN A 722 -22.70 23.54 23.56
CA GLN A 722 -23.82 24.44 23.84
C GLN A 722 -25.12 23.66 24.12
N HIS A 723 -25.02 22.56 24.89
CA HIS A 723 -26.13 21.71 25.34
C HIS A 723 -27.33 22.47 25.92
N LYS A 724 -27.12 23.66 26.53
CA LYS A 724 -28.23 24.51 27.01
C LYS A 724 -29.06 25.13 25.89
N ASP A 725 -28.46 25.42 24.74
CA ASP A 725 -29.09 26.14 23.63
C ASP A 725 -30.00 25.24 22.79
N ILE A 726 -29.96 23.92 23.02
CA ILE A 726 -30.75 22.92 22.28
C ILE A 726 -31.85 22.25 23.10
N ILE A 727 -31.84 22.44 24.42
CA ILE A 727 -32.94 22.01 25.28
C ILE A 727 -34.22 22.75 24.87
N GLY A 728 -35.30 22.00 24.72
CA GLY A 728 -36.62 22.47 24.29
C GLY A 728 -36.85 22.39 22.78
N LYS A 729 -35.82 22.12 21.97
CA LYS A 729 -35.93 22.02 20.50
C LYS A 729 -36.44 20.65 20.07
N ARG A 730 -37.06 20.62 18.89
CA ARG A 730 -37.45 19.39 18.20
C ARG A 730 -36.26 18.85 17.40
N VAL A 731 -35.97 17.58 17.59
CA VAL A 731 -34.78 16.92 17.06
C VAL A 731 -35.10 15.54 16.47
N MET A 732 -34.25 15.11 15.54
CA MET A 732 -34.19 13.76 15.01
C MET A 732 -32.75 13.24 15.16
N LEU A 733 -32.62 11.93 15.42
CA LEU A 733 -31.32 11.25 15.52
C LEU A 733 -31.08 10.44 14.25
N GLU A 734 -30.28 10.98 13.34
CA GLU A 734 -29.87 10.30 12.11
C GLU A 734 -28.65 9.41 12.39
N LEU A 735 -28.60 8.23 11.78
CA LEU A 735 -27.45 7.33 11.92
C LEU A 735 -26.27 7.81 11.06
N PHE A 736 -25.07 7.73 11.62
CA PHE A 736 -23.84 8.20 10.95
C PHE A 736 -23.61 7.55 9.58
N ASP A 737 -23.68 6.21 9.50
CA ASP A 737 -23.37 5.40 8.32
C ASP A 737 -24.58 5.11 7.42
N LEU A 738 -25.78 5.50 7.86
CA LEU A 738 -27.04 5.37 7.13
C LEU A 738 -27.72 6.74 6.95
N PRO A 739 -27.17 7.65 6.14
CA PRO A 739 -27.75 8.98 5.93
C PRO A 739 -29.20 8.89 5.45
N GLY A 740 -30.09 9.68 6.03
CA GLY A 740 -31.54 9.64 5.78
C GLY A 740 -32.30 8.58 6.58
N MET A 741 -31.62 7.80 7.44
CA MET A 741 -32.27 6.84 8.35
C MET A 741 -32.20 7.38 9.79
N PHE A 742 -33.32 7.31 10.51
CA PHE A 742 -33.48 7.91 11.83
C PHE A 742 -33.94 6.89 12.87
N ILE A 743 -33.56 7.11 14.14
CA ILE A 743 -34.17 6.40 15.26
C ILE A 743 -35.67 6.70 15.28
N SER A 744 -36.48 5.65 15.42
CA SER A 744 -37.94 5.74 15.43
C SER A 744 -38.55 4.80 16.46
N HIS A 745 -39.64 5.22 17.11
CA HIS A 745 -40.42 4.36 18.02
C HIS A 745 -41.66 3.78 17.33
N GLN A 746 -42.07 2.58 17.76
CA GLN A 746 -43.29 1.91 17.28
C GLN A 746 -44.47 2.00 18.28
N GLY A 747 -44.29 2.82 19.32
CA GLY A 747 -45.30 3.09 20.35
C GLY A 747 -44.83 2.73 21.75
N GLN A 748 -45.67 3.01 22.75
CA GLN A 748 -45.37 2.76 24.15
C GLN A 748 -44.90 1.31 24.43
N GLU A 749 -43.83 1.18 25.21
CA GLU A 749 -43.16 -0.06 25.62
C GLU A 749 -42.58 -0.90 24.48
N GLN A 750 -42.58 -0.38 23.24
CA GLN A 750 -41.96 -1.02 22.09
C GLN A 750 -40.51 -0.61 21.94
N SER A 751 -39.69 -1.55 21.48
CA SER A 751 -38.28 -1.32 21.14
C SER A 751 -38.14 -0.24 20.06
N LEU A 752 -37.07 0.55 20.16
CA LEU A 752 -36.73 1.51 19.12
C LEU A 752 -36.14 0.80 17.91
N GLY A 753 -36.52 1.27 16.72
CA GLY A 753 -36.03 0.82 15.43
C GLY A 753 -35.53 1.98 14.57
N ILE A 754 -35.46 1.77 13.26
CA ILE A 754 -34.95 2.73 12.29
C ILE A 754 -35.95 2.94 11.15
N ALA A 755 -36.15 4.19 10.73
CA ALA A 755 -37.05 4.54 9.62
C ALA A 755 -36.45 5.62 8.69
N ALA A 756 -36.85 5.59 7.40
CA ALA A 756 -36.35 6.48 6.35
C ALA A 756 -37.10 7.83 6.22
N SER A 757 -38.22 8.01 6.92
CA SER A 757 -39.09 9.20 6.83
C SER A 757 -39.71 9.55 8.19
N SER A 758 -39.99 10.84 8.38
CA SER A 758 -40.66 11.45 9.54
C SER A 758 -42.19 11.42 9.48
N ASP A 759 -42.81 10.84 8.44
CA ASP A 759 -44.24 11.04 8.16
C ASP A 759 -45.18 10.47 9.23
N ASP A 760 -44.75 9.47 10.01
CA ASP A 760 -45.57 8.87 11.09
C ASP A 760 -45.30 9.48 12.48
N GLY A 761 -44.45 10.51 12.59
CA GLY A 761 -44.13 11.22 13.84
C GLY A 761 -43.24 10.46 14.83
N GLY A 762 -43.04 9.14 14.65
CA GLY A 762 -42.28 8.28 15.57
C GLY A 762 -40.77 8.54 15.67
N SER A 763 -40.22 9.33 14.75
CA SER A 763 -38.79 9.71 14.72
C SER A 763 -38.52 11.10 15.29
N LEU A 764 -39.57 11.81 15.73
CA LEU A 764 -39.48 13.19 16.19
C LEU A 764 -39.50 13.25 17.72
N PHE A 765 -38.44 13.82 18.29
CA PHE A 765 -38.29 13.95 19.73
C PHE A 765 -38.13 15.43 20.14
N ARG A 766 -38.54 15.76 21.36
CA ARG A 766 -38.18 16.99 22.04
C ARG A 766 -37.04 16.71 22.99
N LEU A 767 -35.94 17.44 22.82
CA LEU A 767 -34.82 17.35 23.74
C LEU A 767 -35.15 18.12 25.02
N THR A 768 -35.01 17.48 26.18
CA THR A 768 -35.30 18.08 27.49
C THR A 768 -34.08 17.94 28.40
N ALA A 769 -34.02 18.75 29.46
CA ALA A 769 -33.03 18.53 30.52
C ALA A 769 -33.25 17.14 31.14
N GLY A 770 -32.17 16.44 31.48
CA GLY A 770 -32.25 15.09 32.01
C GLY A 770 -33.21 14.98 33.19
N LEU A 771 -34.09 13.99 33.14
CA LEU A 771 -35.09 13.74 34.17
C LEU A 771 -34.47 13.38 35.53
N ASP A 772 -33.22 12.92 35.56
CA ASP A 772 -32.43 12.63 36.76
C ASP A 772 -31.95 13.88 37.51
N GLY A 773 -32.10 15.07 36.92
CA GLY A 773 -31.70 16.34 37.51
C GLY A 773 -30.19 16.54 37.63
N LYS A 774 -29.38 15.70 36.98
CA LYS A 774 -27.93 15.88 36.91
C LYS A 774 -27.59 16.95 35.87
N ASP A 775 -26.51 17.67 36.11
CA ASP A 775 -25.99 18.59 35.10
C ASP A 775 -25.46 17.81 33.90
N ASN A 776 -25.67 18.34 32.68
CA ASN A 776 -25.23 17.79 31.40
C ASN A 776 -25.87 16.46 30.96
N THR A 777 -26.99 16.07 31.58
CA THR A 777 -27.84 14.99 31.06
C THR A 777 -29.01 15.54 30.26
N VAL A 778 -29.47 14.77 29.28
CA VAL A 778 -30.61 15.08 28.42
C VAL A 778 -31.57 13.90 28.36
N SER A 779 -32.84 14.19 28.11
CA SER A 779 -33.89 13.20 27.87
C SER A 779 -34.61 13.50 26.58
N LEU A 780 -34.92 12.45 25.80
CA LEU A 780 -35.62 12.57 24.52
C LEU A 780 -37.09 12.17 24.70
N GLU A 781 -37.98 13.16 24.73
CA GLU A 781 -39.44 12.97 24.82
C GLU A 781 -40.02 12.79 23.42
N SER A 782 -40.93 11.84 23.21
CA SER A 782 -41.63 11.69 21.93
C SER A 782 -42.60 12.87 21.68
N GLU A 783 -42.58 13.44 20.47
CA GLU A 783 -43.59 14.44 20.08
C GLU A 783 -44.94 13.79 19.72
N ALA A 784 -44.95 12.52 19.33
CA ALA A 784 -46.17 11.76 19.03
C ALA A 784 -46.86 11.25 20.31
N GLU A 785 -46.08 10.87 21.34
CA GLU A 785 -46.56 10.36 22.62
C GLU A 785 -45.98 11.16 23.79
N LYS A 786 -46.65 12.26 24.15
CA LYS A 786 -46.20 13.16 25.24
C LYS A 786 -46.10 12.42 26.58
N GLY A 787 -45.03 12.71 27.34
CA GLY A 787 -44.72 12.03 28.60
C GLY A 787 -44.01 10.68 28.44
N CYS A 788 -43.69 10.28 27.20
CA CYS A 788 -42.94 9.07 26.89
C CYS A 788 -41.53 9.42 26.43
N PHE A 789 -40.53 8.69 26.95
CA PHE A 789 -39.12 8.97 26.74
C PHE A 789 -38.38 7.74 26.23
N ILE A 790 -37.27 7.98 25.53
CA ILE A 790 -36.28 6.91 25.28
C ILE A 790 -35.82 6.34 26.63
N TYR A 791 -35.82 5.01 26.75
CA TYR A 791 -35.61 4.29 28.00
C TYR A 791 -34.76 3.03 27.76
N SER A 792 -33.71 2.84 28.56
CA SER A 792 -32.69 1.79 28.39
C SER A 792 -32.51 0.82 29.58
N SER A 793 -33.23 1.01 30.70
CA SER A 793 -33.00 0.36 32.01
C SER A 793 -31.80 0.91 32.81
N VAL A 794 -31.69 0.53 34.09
CA VAL A 794 -30.69 1.07 35.06
C VAL A 794 -29.54 0.10 35.35
N ASP A 795 -29.78 -1.22 35.26
CA ASP A 795 -28.79 -2.28 35.50
C ASP A 795 -28.45 -3.03 34.18
N TYR A 796 -27.27 -2.75 33.60
CA TYR A 796 -26.87 -3.36 32.34
C TYR A 796 -26.18 -4.73 32.55
N LYS A 797 -26.71 -5.76 31.90
CA LYS A 797 -25.90 -6.80 31.25
C LYS A 797 -25.91 -6.42 29.77
N SER A 798 -24.78 -6.46 29.06
CA SER A 798 -24.68 -5.94 27.68
C SER A 798 -25.86 -6.40 26.80
N SER A 799 -26.28 -5.55 25.84
CA SER A 799 -27.39 -5.83 24.91
C SER A 799 -28.80 -5.61 25.48
N SER A 800 -28.96 -4.69 26.44
CA SER A 800 -30.29 -4.27 26.90
C SER A 800 -31.00 -3.45 25.81
N THR A 801 -32.18 -3.92 25.41
CA THR A 801 -32.99 -3.28 24.37
C THR A 801 -33.51 -1.93 24.84
N VAL A 802 -33.39 -0.92 23.98
CA VAL A 802 -33.89 0.43 24.24
C VAL A 802 -35.30 0.55 23.66
N LYS A 803 -36.20 1.14 24.42
CA LYS A 803 -37.61 1.29 24.08
C LYS A 803 -38.12 2.69 24.35
N LEU A 804 -39.34 2.98 23.89
CA LEU A 804 -40.10 4.13 24.36
C LEU A 804 -40.87 3.73 25.63
N SER A 805 -40.75 4.49 26.72
CA SER A 805 -41.49 4.21 27.97
C SER A 805 -42.12 5.47 28.54
N CYS A 806 -43.35 5.36 29.04
CA CYS A 806 -44.14 6.47 29.54
C CYS A 806 -44.31 6.36 31.05
N ASN A 807 -43.99 7.42 31.78
CA ASN A 807 -44.11 7.38 33.22
C ASN A 807 -45.54 7.76 33.67
N SER A 808 -46.28 6.79 34.22
CA SER A 808 -47.60 7.04 34.83
C SER A 808 -47.52 7.70 36.22
N LYS A 809 -46.33 7.76 36.85
CA LYS A 809 -46.08 8.38 38.17
C LYS A 809 -44.72 9.10 38.20
N SER A 810 -44.72 10.43 38.13
CA SER A 810 -43.57 11.35 37.98
C SER A 810 -42.43 11.30 39.03
N SER A 811 -42.35 10.28 39.90
CA SER A 811 -41.43 10.19 41.04
C SER A 811 -40.49 8.97 41.07
N ASP A 812 -40.55 8.04 40.11
CA ASP A 812 -39.62 6.89 40.10
C ASP A 812 -38.20 7.32 39.69
N ALA A 813 -37.27 7.28 40.66
CA ALA A 813 -35.86 7.60 40.45
C ALA A 813 -35.19 6.68 39.42
N GLY A 814 -35.62 5.41 39.33
CA GLY A 814 -35.12 4.46 38.34
C GLY A 814 -35.50 4.86 36.93
N PHE A 815 -36.76 5.26 36.71
CA PHE A 815 -37.21 5.79 35.41
C PHE A 815 -36.42 7.04 35.00
N LYS A 816 -36.28 7.99 35.93
CA LYS A 816 -35.54 9.24 35.68
C LYS A 816 -34.11 8.97 35.23
N GLN A 817 -33.43 8.05 35.91
CA GLN A 817 -32.07 7.65 35.56
C GLN A 817 -32.02 6.92 34.20
N ALA A 818 -32.91 5.95 33.97
CA ALA A 818 -32.94 5.16 32.73
C ALA A 818 -33.31 5.97 31.48
N SER A 819 -33.99 7.11 31.63
CA SER A 819 -34.35 8.01 30.54
C SER A 819 -33.44 9.24 30.41
N SER A 820 -32.38 9.34 31.21
CA SER A 820 -31.41 10.44 31.15
C SER A 820 -30.08 9.95 30.58
N PHE A 821 -29.57 10.66 29.57
CA PHE A 821 -28.34 10.32 28.86
C PHE A 821 -27.35 11.49 28.96
N LYS A 822 -26.08 11.18 29.19
CA LYS A 822 -25.00 12.14 29.02
C LYS A 822 -24.77 12.34 27.53
N LEU A 823 -24.82 13.60 27.09
CA LEU A 823 -24.51 13.96 25.71
C LEU A 823 -23.00 14.11 25.55
N GLY A 824 -22.40 13.33 24.66
CA GLY A 824 -21.01 13.46 24.24
C GLY A 824 -20.90 13.83 22.76
N ASP A 825 -19.70 14.22 22.35
CA ASP A 825 -19.34 14.32 20.93
C ASP A 825 -19.43 12.92 20.28
N GLY A 826 -19.63 12.88 18.96
CA GLY A 826 -19.63 11.63 18.20
C GLY A 826 -18.31 10.85 18.38
N ILE A 827 -18.40 9.52 18.47
CA ILE A 827 -17.21 8.65 18.56
C ILE A 827 -16.49 8.59 17.19
N SER A 828 -17.26 8.67 16.12
CA SER A 828 -16.79 8.75 14.73
C SER A 828 -17.02 10.15 14.17
N GLU A 829 -16.17 10.55 13.22
CA GLU A 829 -16.27 11.83 12.50
C GLU A 829 -16.27 11.59 10.99
N TYR A 830 -16.95 12.45 10.23
CA TYR A 830 -16.82 12.45 8.77
C TYR A 830 -15.43 12.95 8.40
N HIS A 831 -14.80 12.25 7.45
CA HIS A 831 -13.58 12.72 6.84
C HIS A 831 -13.86 14.01 6.04
N PRO A 832 -12.93 14.98 5.94
CA PRO A 832 -13.15 16.19 5.14
C PRO A 832 -13.49 15.92 3.66
N ILE A 833 -13.09 14.75 3.15
CA ILE A 833 -13.39 14.23 1.81
C ILE A 833 -14.52 13.19 1.87
N SER A 834 -15.55 13.41 2.68
CA SER A 834 -16.71 12.52 2.75
C SER A 834 -17.85 12.95 1.83
N PHE A 835 -18.54 11.97 1.26
CA PHE A 835 -19.69 12.13 0.38
C PHE A 835 -20.85 11.21 0.82
N VAL A 836 -22.08 11.61 0.52
CA VAL A 836 -23.27 10.76 0.63
C VAL A 836 -23.60 10.23 -0.76
N ALA A 837 -23.57 8.91 -0.95
CA ALA A 837 -24.03 8.25 -2.16
C ALA A 837 -25.43 7.66 -1.98
N LYS A 838 -26.32 7.93 -2.93
CA LYS A 838 -27.69 7.38 -2.94
C LYS A 838 -27.67 5.92 -3.35
N GLY A 839 -28.16 5.05 -2.50
CA GLY A 839 -28.26 3.62 -2.80
C GLY A 839 -29.69 3.14 -3.01
N ALA A 840 -29.83 1.95 -3.59
CA ALA A 840 -31.14 1.38 -3.92
C ALA A 840 -31.99 1.06 -2.68
N LYS A 841 -31.34 0.67 -1.58
CA LYS A 841 -32.01 0.32 -0.30
C LYS A 841 -31.73 1.32 0.82
N ARG A 842 -30.54 1.92 0.79
CA ARG A 842 -30.04 2.87 1.79
C ARG A 842 -28.97 3.75 1.17
N ASN A 843 -28.70 4.90 1.77
CA ASN A 843 -27.56 5.72 1.38
C ASN A 843 -26.27 5.22 2.04
N PHE A 844 -25.13 5.64 1.48
CA PHE A 844 -23.80 5.32 1.98
C PHE A 844 -23.01 6.58 2.29
N ILE A 845 -22.24 6.57 3.38
CA ILE A 845 -21.13 7.51 3.56
C ILE A 845 -19.91 6.95 2.84
N LEU A 846 -19.40 7.69 1.88
CA LEU A 846 -18.14 7.42 1.19
C LEU A 846 -17.03 8.27 1.80
N SER A 847 -15.87 7.67 2.07
CA SER A 847 -14.67 8.32 2.59
C SER A 847 -13.41 7.74 1.91
N PRO A 848 -12.26 8.41 1.90
CA PRO A 848 -11.04 7.85 1.32
C PRO A 848 -10.67 6.50 1.96
N LEU A 849 -10.31 5.49 1.16
CA LEU A 849 -9.99 4.15 1.67
C LEU A 849 -8.89 4.14 2.76
N LEU A 850 -7.95 5.09 2.67
CA LEU A 850 -6.88 5.26 3.65
C LEU A 850 -7.39 5.65 5.06
N SER A 851 -8.60 6.22 5.19
CA SER A 851 -9.14 6.65 6.49
C SER A 851 -9.74 5.51 7.31
N PHE A 852 -10.06 4.37 6.68
CA PHE A 852 -10.64 3.20 7.36
C PHE A 852 -9.59 2.44 8.16
N ARG A 853 -9.94 2.05 9.39
CA ARG A 853 -9.15 1.22 10.29
C ARG A 853 -9.79 -0.14 10.43
N ASP A 854 -10.66 -0.32 11.42
CA ASP A 854 -11.28 -1.60 11.75
C ASP A 854 -12.71 -1.69 11.22
N GLU A 855 -13.27 -0.59 10.71
CA GLU A 855 -14.61 -0.52 10.16
C GLU A 855 -14.77 -1.38 8.89
N SER A 856 -16.00 -1.85 8.66
CA SER A 856 -16.42 -2.52 7.45
C SER A 856 -16.62 -1.52 6.31
N TYR A 857 -16.10 -1.85 5.13
CA TYR A 857 -16.25 -1.02 3.96
C TYR A 857 -16.49 -1.81 2.68
N THR A 858 -16.97 -1.10 1.65
CA THR A 858 -17.10 -1.58 0.27
C THR A 858 -16.39 -0.60 -0.66
N VAL A 859 -15.45 -1.10 -1.47
CA VAL A 859 -14.67 -0.29 -2.43
C VAL A 859 -15.35 -0.23 -3.80
N TYR A 860 -15.85 -1.38 -4.27
CA TYR A 860 -16.52 -1.51 -5.56
C TYR A 860 -18.03 -1.63 -5.36
N PHE A 861 -18.77 -0.80 -6.09
CA PHE A 861 -20.22 -0.71 -6.04
C PHE A 861 -20.82 -1.26 -7.34
N ASN A 862 -22.04 -1.77 -7.25
CA ASN A 862 -22.87 -2.04 -8.40
C ASN A 862 -23.56 -0.74 -8.83
N ILE A 863 -23.07 -0.15 -9.92
CA ILE A 863 -23.57 1.09 -10.51
C ILE A 863 -24.01 0.78 -11.95
N GLN A 864 -25.31 0.55 -12.14
CA GLN A 864 -25.91 0.37 -13.47
C GLN A 864 -26.00 1.70 -14.21
N SER A 865 -25.29 1.86 -15.33
CA SER A 865 -25.42 3.05 -16.20
C SER A 865 -26.73 3.07 -16.96
#